data_AF-A0A7X8X2U5-F1
#
_entry.id   AF-A0A7X8X2U5-F1
#
_cell.length_a   1.000
_cell.length_b   1.000
_cell.length_c   1.000
_cell.angle_alpha   90.00
_cell.angle_beta   90.00
_cell.angle_gamma   90.00
#
_symmetry.space_group_name_H-M   'P 1'
#
loop_
_entity.id
_entity.type
_entity.pdbx_description
1 polymer ?
#
loop_
_entity_poly.entity_id
_entity_poly.type
_entity_poly.pdbx_seq_one_letter_code
_entity_poly.pdbx_strand_id
1 'polypeptide(L)'
;MSVRSIKLKLMTNSVADSRDLCRGLWATHRMLNEGVAYYLYWLILLRQDAVKEENSERTLEDIKVELLKRIKEQQKRNRWDGKNADYNQILSVLRQLYELIVPSCVQKNGDAQSLARKFLSPLVDPDSQGGMGVSKAGRKPRWKKLREVGDPRWEEEYAKDQAKKATDPTSAILESLEGFGLKPLFPLFTNTLTNVNWLSLSKGQFVRNWDRDMFQQAIERLLSWESWNHRVLDERRKLENKINEYYDRYFAGEDDFLNRLQKYEQERAMQLERVTGNISDTYRISISSVRGWEKIYEKWLKKSYPTEKELWDVVSSVQQDMPDGFGDPQLYKFLTRTENRPIWSGGKERATLLKHYAIYNALQDKLERAKNQATFTWTDPIYHPLWLRLDARDGNFYTYLIKKEGTDCYVILDRLLWPNEDKWEERKKITVPIAPSQQIERKTRNGGAQYLDLLDNLKGKQQIIYRDYSSEIPFDGVLGGAKLQFERRHLEKFCDRLEEGKIGPVYLNVSIDLNPLQEIKNGRLQTPLGKVLKVYPTEYPKVVDFKDEELKEWAKKFIEKPNIGVNSLTEGFRVMSVDLGQRTSAAVSIFKVTRNKPPEDNKIYFEIANTGLYATHCRSLLLNLPGESPDRKVEEKRKERNEAFRAVRFQVRLLSQILRLHTKETREERLSEIKNILKSITDYQLWDNKLKEIWRQGFYILINKVNYSKDEWKKEIITVHRKMEAQVGVAVSKWRKSLRKVNKERRGLAGLSMWNVEELNQTRKLLISWSKRSRTPGEANRIGDEEKFGLHQLTHLQNLKDDRLKQMANLIVMTALGYKYDQKNNRWMEAYPACQVIMFEDLSRYRFKMDRPRRENSQLMKWAHRSIPRTVQMQGEIFGLQVGDMYSAFSSRFYAKTGAPGIRCRVLKAQELKDSFIKEKLIQDKFIKEEQWSRLQPGDIIPWRGGELFATLDPNDRNKIISIHADINAAQNLQRRFWMHRDELFRISCKRFVQNGEDICVPNYMTDRWKKLMGTGYFIKDNNRDKLEVYNWVKMAKIKVKTTPSEEVPDITDIEDIEDMEEIKQAIEEDLENRGEYVTLFRDCSGTFFPRNHWIPQTQFWSIVKSMIEKCMREVILTI
;
A
#
# COMPACT_ATOMS: atom_id res chain seq x y z
N MET A 1 18.68 -15.22 -12.17
CA MET A 1 18.38 -16.09 -11.02
C MET A 1 17.31 -15.42 -10.17
N SER A 2 16.39 -16.21 -9.65
CA SER A 2 15.29 -15.75 -8.80
C SER A 2 15.61 -16.09 -7.35
N VAL A 3 15.70 -15.08 -6.48
CA VAL A 3 16.04 -15.29 -5.06
C VAL A 3 14.76 -15.50 -4.25
N ARG A 4 14.69 -16.60 -3.48
CA ARG A 4 13.61 -16.88 -2.51
C ARG A 4 14.20 -17.09 -1.12
N SER A 5 13.35 -17.20 -0.11
CA SER A 5 13.78 -17.43 1.28
C SER A 5 13.00 -18.57 1.92
N ILE A 6 13.71 -19.48 2.58
CA ILE A 6 13.13 -20.56 3.39
C ILE A 6 13.52 -20.32 4.86
N LYS A 7 12.53 -20.34 5.76
CA LYS A 7 12.75 -20.06 7.18
C LYS A 7 12.64 -21.35 7.99
N LEU A 8 13.78 -21.85 8.44
CA LEU A 8 13.91 -23.13 9.14
C LEU A 8 14.02 -22.88 10.65
N LYS A 9 13.20 -23.56 11.45
CA LYS A 9 13.25 -23.43 12.92
C LYS A 9 14.37 -24.31 13.47
N LEU A 10 15.22 -23.75 14.31
CA LEU A 10 16.25 -24.51 15.02
C LEU A 10 15.67 -25.17 16.28
N MET A 11 16.06 -26.41 16.55
CA MET A 11 15.67 -27.11 17.77
C MET A 11 16.65 -26.78 18.89
N THR A 12 16.40 -25.68 19.57
CA THR A 12 17.26 -25.19 20.65
C THR A 12 17.04 -25.90 21.99
N ASN A 13 15.95 -26.67 22.15
CA ASN A 13 15.55 -27.31 23.41
C ASN A 13 15.83 -28.83 23.48
N SER A 14 16.34 -29.43 22.40
CA SER A 14 16.43 -30.90 22.25
C SER A 14 17.86 -31.43 22.13
N VAL A 15 18.86 -30.59 22.40
CA VAL A 15 20.28 -30.94 22.35
C VAL A 15 20.80 -31.09 23.78
N ALA A 16 21.76 -31.99 24.01
CA ALA A 16 22.35 -32.22 25.33
C ALA A 16 22.80 -30.92 26.02
N ASP A 17 23.38 -29.98 25.26
CA ASP A 17 23.83 -28.66 25.73
C ASP A 17 22.83 -27.53 25.39
N SER A 18 21.54 -27.83 25.39
CA SER A 18 20.47 -26.90 24.97
C SER A 18 20.57 -25.52 25.62
N ARG A 19 20.89 -25.45 26.91
CA ARG A 19 21.01 -24.19 27.65
C ARG A 19 22.17 -23.35 27.13
N ASP A 20 23.32 -23.97 26.91
CA ASP A 20 24.54 -23.30 26.46
C ASP A 20 24.43 -22.87 25.00
N LEU A 21 23.80 -23.69 24.15
CA LEU A 21 23.44 -23.29 22.80
C LEU A 21 22.54 -22.03 22.81
N CYS A 22 21.50 -22.01 23.64
CA CYS A 22 20.62 -20.84 23.75
C CYS A 22 21.38 -19.59 24.19
N ARG A 23 22.23 -19.72 25.21
CA ARG A 23 23.08 -18.64 25.72
C ARG A 23 24.06 -18.14 24.66
N GLY A 24 24.72 -19.05 23.94
CA GLY A 24 25.66 -18.74 22.86
C GLY A 24 25.02 -18.05 21.66
N LEU A 25 23.84 -18.52 21.23
CA LEU A 25 23.05 -17.88 20.17
C LEU A 25 22.69 -16.44 20.53
N TRP A 26 22.23 -16.22 21.77
CA TRP A 26 21.89 -14.88 22.25
C TRP A 26 23.11 -13.98 22.39
N ALA A 27 24.19 -14.46 23.01
CA ALA A 27 25.41 -13.69 23.17
C ALA A 27 26.00 -13.26 21.83
N THR A 28 25.98 -14.14 20.82
CA THR A 28 26.43 -13.80 19.47
C THR A 28 25.54 -12.74 18.82
N HIS A 29 24.21 -12.86 18.99
CA HIS A 29 23.24 -11.87 18.50
C HIS A 29 23.39 -10.50 19.17
N ARG A 30 23.60 -10.48 20.49
CA ARG A 30 23.84 -9.27 21.28
C ARG A 30 25.13 -8.59 20.84
N MET A 31 26.24 -9.35 20.82
CA MET A 31 27.55 -8.89 20.36
C MET A 31 27.49 -8.26 18.97
N LEU A 32 26.79 -8.89 18.02
CA LEU A 32 26.62 -8.34 16.67
C LEU A 32 25.96 -6.95 16.72
N ASN A 33 24.84 -6.82 17.42
CA ASN A 33 24.07 -5.57 17.45
C ASN A 33 24.83 -4.45 18.18
N GLU A 34 25.52 -4.78 19.26
CA GLU A 34 26.39 -3.86 19.99
C GLU A 34 27.57 -3.40 19.11
N GLY A 35 28.19 -4.31 18.35
CA GLY A 35 29.28 -3.94 17.47
C GLY A 35 28.82 -3.17 16.22
N VAL A 36 27.64 -3.44 15.68
CA VAL A 36 27.04 -2.55 14.66
C VAL A 36 26.80 -1.16 15.24
N ALA A 37 26.23 -1.06 16.45
CA ALA A 37 26.02 0.22 17.12
C ALA A 37 27.35 0.97 17.35
N TYR A 38 28.41 0.24 17.74
CA TYR A 38 29.76 0.78 17.91
C TYR A 38 30.28 1.44 16.62
N TYR A 39 30.21 0.74 15.47
CA TYR A 39 30.66 1.29 14.20
C TYR A 39 29.76 2.39 13.68
N LEU A 40 28.44 2.27 13.87
CA LEU A 40 27.48 3.35 13.56
C LEU A 40 27.83 4.61 14.35
N TYR A 41 28.18 4.47 15.62
CA TYR A 41 28.54 5.60 16.46
C TYR A 41 29.76 6.34 15.93
N TRP A 42 30.83 5.61 15.57
CA TRP A 42 31.99 6.21 14.92
C TRP A 42 31.63 6.93 13.63
N LEU A 43 30.88 6.29 12.75
CA LEU A 43 30.51 6.88 11.46
C LEU A 43 29.62 8.12 11.63
N ILE A 44 28.72 8.15 12.63
CA ILE A 44 27.93 9.33 12.98
C ILE A 44 28.79 10.47 13.50
N LEU A 45 29.84 10.17 14.27
CA LEU A 45 30.79 11.20 14.67
C LEU A 45 31.53 11.78 13.45
N LEU A 46 32.03 10.92 12.55
CA LEU A 46 32.72 11.35 11.33
C LEU A 46 31.83 12.19 10.39
N ARG A 47 30.51 11.98 10.44
CA ARG A 47 29.52 12.77 9.70
C ARG A 47 29.56 14.25 10.08
N GLN A 48 29.78 14.61 11.35
CA GLN A 48 29.88 15.99 11.80
C GLN A 48 28.68 16.87 11.38
N ASP A 49 27.47 16.37 11.62
CA ASP A 49 26.23 17.08 11.35
C ASP A 49 25.15 16.60 12.34
N ALA A 50 24.17 17.46 12.65
CA ALA A 50 23.16 17.20 13.67
C ALA A 50 22.36 15.92 13.39
N VAL A 51 21.97 15.21 14.45
CA VAL A 51 21.26 13.93 14.37
C VAL A 51 20.01 13.98 15.23
N LYS A 52 18.86 13.84 14.56
CA LYS A 52 17.54 13.73 15.19
C LYS A 52 17.18 12.28 15.47
N GLU A 53 17.12 11.94 16.75
CA GLU A 53 16.64 10.66 17.25
C GLU A 53 15.12 10.74 17.53
N GLU A 54 14.51 9.66 18.03
CA GLU A 54 13.05 9.61 18.22
C GLU A 54 12.56 10.61 19.28
N ASN A 55 13.33 10.78 20.38
CA ASN A 55 12.96 11.60 21.54
C ASN A 55 14.03 12.63 21.92
N SER A 56 15.06 12.80 21.10
CA SER A 56 16.22 13.66 21.39
C SER A 56 16.86 14.15 20.10
N GLU A 57 17.68 15.19 20.22
CA GLU A 57 18.49 15.72 19.12
C GLU A 57 19.91 15.93 19.63
N ARG A 58 20.90 15.42 18.88
CA ARG A 58 22.31 15.71 19.11
C ARG A 58 22.72 16.82 18.16
N THR A 59 23.19 17.94 18.72
CA THR A 59 23.59 19.09 17.91
C THR A 59 24.91 18.82 17.18
N LEU A 60 25.20 19.63 16.17
CA LEU A 60 26.49 19.62 15.49
C LEU A 60 27.67 19.77 16.46
N GLU A 61 27.52 20.65 17.46
CA GLU A 61 28.57 20.94 18.43
C GLU A 61 28.84 19.74 19.34
N ASP A 62 27.78 19.10 19.85
CA ASP A 62 27.90 17.89 20.67
C ASP A 62 28.66 16.78 19.95
N ILE A 63 28.42 16.63 18.65
CA ILE A 63 29.06 15.64 17.80
C ILE A 63 30.54 15.97 17.59
N LYS A 64 30.87 17.23 17.31
CA LYS A 64 32.26 17.67 17.11
C LYS A 64 33.09 17.54 18.38
N VAL A 65 32.55 17.96 19.53
CA VAL A 65 33.22 17.86 20.84
C VAL A 65 33.54 16.40 21.17
N GLU A 66 32.57 15.50 21.01
CA GLU A 66 32.77 14.07 21.26
C GLU A 66 33.75 13.44 20.26
N LEU A 67 33.68 13.82 18.97
CA LEU A 67 34.63 13.35 17.96
C LEU A 67 36.07 13.74 18.31
N LEU A 68 36.30 15.01 18.66
CA LEU A 68 37.63 15.52 19.03
C LEU A 68 38.18 14.81 20.27
N LYS A 69 37.34 14.54 21.26
CA LYS A 69 37.72 13.76 22.43
C LYS A 69 38.23 12.38 22.04
N ARG A 70 37.50 11.66 21.18
CA ARG A 70 37.89 10.31 20.74
C ARG A 70 39.12 10.29 19.84
N ILE A 71 39.29 11.29 18.99
CA ILE A 71 40.51 11.47 18.16
C ILE A 71 41.73 11.57 19.07
N LYS A 72 41.69 12.43 20.10
CA LYS A 72 42.79 12.60 21.05
C LYS A 72 43.09 11.32 21.82
N GLU A 73 42.05 10.60 22.25
CA GLU A 73 42.21 9.29 22.90
C GLU A 73 42.87 8.27 21.95
N GLN A 74 42.50 8.27 20.67
CA GLN A 74 43.08 7.36 19.69
C GLN A 74 44.52 7.73 19.33
N GLN A 75 44.85 9.01 19.15
CA GLN A 75 46.22 9.47 18.94
C GLN A 75 47.14 9.05 20.10
N LYS A 76 46.64 9.15 21.34
CA LYS A 76 47.35 8.65 22.52
C LYS A 76 47.58 7.14 22.47
N ARG A 77 46.59 6.35 22.02
CA ARG A 77 46.72 4.89 21.84
C ARG A 77 47.74 4.54 20.76
N ASN A 78 47.78 5.33 19.69
CA ASN A 78 48.72 5.18 18.58
C ASN A 78 50.12 5.71 18.90
N ARG A 79 50.34 6.28 20.10
CA ARG A 79 51.61 6.85 20.57
C ARG A 79 52.15 7.97 19.65
N TRP A 80 51.24 8.80 19.14
CA TRP A 80 51.60 9.94 18.30
C TRP A 80 52.13 11.11 19.15
N ASP A 81 53.18 11.80 18.67
CA ASP A 81 53.96 12.78 19.43
C ASP A 81 53.40 14.22 19.39
N GLY A 82 52.29 14.44 18.68
CA GLY A 82 51.48 15.67 18.82
C GLY A 82 51.97 16.89 18.04
N LYS A 83 53.05 16.79 17.25
CA LYS A 83 53.61 17.96 16.56
C LYS A 83 52.65 18.46 15.47
N ASN A 84 52.23 19.73 15.57
CA ASN A 84 51.41 20.46 14.59
C ASN A 84 49.98 19.93 14.35
N ALA A 85 49.23 19.57 15.42
CA ALA A 85 47.83 19.15 15.29
C ALA A 85 46.88 20.33 14.95
N ASP A 86 46.57 20.53 13.67
CA ASP A 86 45.41 21.36 13.28
C ASP A 86 44.12 20.51 13.31
N TYR A 87 43.36 20.66 14.40
CA TYR A 87 42.12 19.92 14.57
C TYR A 87 41.03 20.31 13.57
N ASN A 88 41.06 21.50 12.96
CA ASN A 88 40.12 21.86 11.90
C ASN A 88 40.43 21.09 10.62
N GLN A 89 41.72 20.95 10.28
CA GLN A 89 42.17 20.13 9.17
C GLN A 89 41.81 18.65 9.38
N ILE A 90 42.04 18.13 10.59
CA ILE A 90 41.67 16.75 10.95
C ILE A 90 40.16 16.53 10.78
N LEU A 91 39.33 17.44 11.31
CA LEU A 91 37.87 17.38 11.15
C LEU A 91 37.46 17.39 9.66
N SER A 92 38.09 18.23 8.84
CA SER A 92 37.81 18.28 7.39
C SER A 92 38.14 16.94 6.70
N VAL A 93 39.31 16.36 6.98
CA VAL A 93 39.71 15.06 6.40
C VAL A 93 38.79 13.93 6.84
N LEU A 94 38.37 13.93 8.11
CA LEU A 94 37.43 12.93 8.64
C LEU A 94 36.02 13.06 8.05
N ARG A 95 35.58 14.28 7.72
CA ARG A 95 34.34 14.50 6.99
C ARG A 95 34.43 13.96 5.56
N GLN A 96 35.54 14.23 4.86
CA GLN A 96 35.77 13.69 3.51
C GLN A 96 35.83 12.15 3.53
N LEU A 97 36.44 11.56 4.55
CA LEU A 97 36.43 10.12 4.76
C LEU A 97 35.00 9.58 4.91
N TYR A 98 34.15 10.25 5.70
CA TYR A 98 32.74 9.88 5.83
C TYR A 98 32.02 9.89 4.48
N GLU A 99 32.23 10.90 3.66
CA GLU A 99 31.62 11.03 2.33
C GLU A 99 32.06 9.91 1.36
N LEU A 100 33.28 9.39 1.53
CA LEU A 100 33.74 8.22 0.77
C LEU A 100 33.13 6.90 1.27
N ILE A 101 32.94 6.76 2.59
CA ILE A 101 32.35 5.56 3.21
C ILE A 101 30.83 5.53 2.97
N VAL A 102 30.18 6.69 3.01
CA VAL A 102 28.73 6.86 2.87
C VAL A 102 28.43 7.88 1.76
N PRO A 103 28.67 7.55 0.48
CA PRO A 103 28.51 8.46 -0.65
C PRO A 103 27.09 9.04 -0.85
N SER A 104 26.05 8.40 -0.28
CA SER A 104 24.69 8.93 -0.37
C SER A 104 24.50 10.26 0.36
N CYS A 105 25.35 10.62 1.33
CA CYS A 105 25.31 11.94 1.97
C CYS A 105 25.67 13.08 1.00
N VAL A 106 26.33 12.78 -0.12
CA VAL A 106 26.63 13.70 -1.22
C VAL A 106 25.94 13.27 -2.52
N GLN A 107 24.80 12.57 -2.40
CA GLN A 107 23.95 12.10 -3.50
C GLN A 107 24.65 11.21 -4.53
N LYS A 108 25.69 10.49 -4.12
CA LYS A 108 26.39 9.48 -4.93
C LYS A 108 25.95 8.06 -4.54
N ASN A 109 25.99 7.14 -5.49
CA ASN A 109 25.65 5.74 -5.25
C ASN A 109 26.79 4.98 -4.56
N GLY A 110 26.45 4.09 -3.62
CA GLY A 110 27.41 3.25 -2.90
C GLY A 110 26.93 1.81 -2.74
N ASP A 111 27.85 0.85 -2.86
CA ASP A 111 27.62 -0.55 -2.53
C ASP A 111 28.28 -0.87 -1.19
N ALA A 112 27.47 -1.11 -0.15
CA ALA A 112 27.97 -1.28 1.22
C ALA A 112 28.98 -2.43 1.35
N GLN A 113 28.78 -3.53 0.60
CA GLN A 113 29.70 -4.66 0.61
C GLN A 113 31.09 -4.27 0.10
N SER A 114 31.15 -3.55 -1.02
CA SER A 114 32.41 -3.05 -1.58
C SER A 114 33.04 -1.99 -0.68
N LEU A 115 32.24 -1.08 -0.11
CA LEU A 115 32.71 0.01 0.74
C LEU A 115 33.29 -0.50 2.07
N ALA A 116 32.60 -1.40 2.78
CA ALA A 116 33.11 -2.00 4.00
C ALA A 116 34.45 -2.72 3.77
N ARG A 117 34.59 -3.42 2.64
CA ARG A 117 35.85 -4.09 2.28
C ARG A 117 36.94 -3.12 1.90
N LYS A 118 36.61 -2.03 1.20
CA LYS A 118 37.56 -1.00 0.78
C LYS A 118 38.13 -0.28 2.01
N PHE A 119 37.32 0.01 3.03
CA PHE A 119 37.70 0.91 4.11
C PHE A 119 38.03 0.25 5.45
N LEU A 120 37.42 -0.87 5.85
CA LEU A 120 37.63 -1.38 7.21
C LEU A 120 39.10 -1.71 7.50
N SER A 121 39.75 -2.50 6.64
CA SER A 121 41.16 -2.89 6.85
C SER A 121 42.10 -1.68 6.85
N PRO A 122 42.07 -0.76 5.86
CA PRO A 122 42.93 0.43 5.88
C PRO A 122 42.74 1.37 7.08
N LEU A 123 41.56 1.35 7.71
CA LEU A 123 41.27 2.19 8.87
C LEU A 123 41.70 1.57 10.20
N VAL A 124 41.94 0.25 10.26
CA VAL A 124 42.18 -0.45 11.53
C VAL A 124 43.50 -1.21 11.58
N ASP A 125 44.03 -1.62 10.43
CA ASP A 125 45.28 -2.36 10.29
C ASP A 125 46.39 -1.37 9.87
N PRO A 126 47.40 -1.14 10.73
CA PRO A 126 48.48 -0.19 10.42
C PRO A 126 49.27 -0.59 9.17
N ASP A 127 49.36 -1.89 8.87
CA ASP A 127 50.16 -2.41 7.76
C ASP A 127 49.35 -2.59 6.46
N SER A 128 48.05 -2.28 6.49
CA SER A 128 47.15 -2.49 5.36
C SER A 128 47.53 -1.63 4.15
N GLN A 129 47.71 -2.30 3.01
CA GLN A 129 47.95 -1.70 1.69
C GLN A 129 46.65 -1.46 0.90
N GLY A 130 45.48 -1.74 1.49
CA GLY A 130 44.19 -1.49 0.85
C GLY A 130 43.96 0.00 0.59
N GLY A 131 43.38 0.35 -0.56
CA GLY A 131 43.11 1.75 -0.91
C GLY A 131 44.31 2.56 -1.42
N MET A 132 45.54 2.09 -1.23
CA MET A 132 46.79 2.77 -1.63
C MET A 132 47.19 2.56 -3.10
N GLY A 133 46.47 1.72 -3.86
CA GLY A 133 46.78 1.45 -5.28
C GLY A 133 47.97 0.53 -5.55
N VAL A 134 48.68 0.06 -4.51
CA VAL A 134 49.89 -0.78 -4.64
C VAL A 134 49.62 -2.29 -4.61
N SER A 135 48.44 -2.73 -4.13
CA SER A 135 48.11 -4.16 -4.03
C SER A 135 47.81 -4.78 -5.40
N LYS A 136 48.46 -5.91 -5.70
CA LYS A 136 48.19 -6.74 -6.89
C LYS A 136 47.04 -7.72 -6.69
N ALA A 137 46.47 -7.81 -5.48
CA ALA A 137 45.39 -8.72 -5.14
C ALA A 137 44.01 -8.13 -5.46
N GLY A 138 43.01 -9.00 -5.67
CA GLY A 138 41.60 -8.60 -5.88
C GLY A 138 40.99 -9.08 -7.20
N ARG A 139 39.70 -8.80 -7.40
CA ARG A 139 38.97 -9.20 -8.60
C ARG A 139 39.51 -8.41 -9.81
N LYS A 140 39.82 -9.10 -10.91
CA LYS A 140 40.22 -8.46 -12.17
C LYS A 140 39.17 -7.40 -12.59
N PRO A 141 39.57 -6.16 -12.93
CA PRO A 141 38.68 -5.13 -13.43
C PRO A 141 38.05 -5.55 -14.77
N ARG A 142 36.94 -4.91 -15.13
CA ARG A 142 36.15 -5.29 -16.32
C ARG A 142 36.97 -5.23 -17.60
N TRP A 143 37.78 -4.20 -17.80
CA TRP A 143 38.63 -4.05 -18.99
C TRP A 143 39.62 -5.22 -19.14
N LYS A 144 40.21 -5.74 -18.05
CA LYS A 144 41.11 -6.92 -18.13
C LYS A 144 40.35 -8.16 -18.60
N LYS A 145 39.12 -8.36 -18.12
CA LYS A 145 38.27 -9.48 -18.56
C LYS A 145 37.86 -9.35 -20.02
N LEU A 146 37.49 -8.15 -20.47
CA LEU A 146 37.16 -7.89 -21.87
C LEU A 146 38.37 -8.11 -22.77
N ARG A 147 39.56 -7.65 -22.35
CA ARG A 147 40.82 -7.87 -23.06
C ARG A 147 41.16 -9.36 -23.17
N GLU A 148 40.97 -10.13 -22.09
CA GLU A 148 41.18 -11.59 -22.09
C GLU A 148 40.24 -12.35 -23.05
N VAL A 149 39.04 -11.81 -23.31
CA VAL A 149 38.04 -12.40 -24.22
C VAL A 149 38.11 -11.80 -25.63
N GLY A 150 39.03 -10.86 -25.88
CA GLY A 150 39.23 -10.22 -27.19
C GLY A 150 38.13 -9.20 -27.58
N ASP A 151 37.37 -8.67 -26.62
CA ASP A 151 36.32 -7.69 -26.88
C ASP A 151 36.93 -6.27 -27.04
N PRO A 152 36.78 -5.60 -28.21
CA PRO A 152 37.44 -4.32 -28.50
C PRO A 152 37.02 -3.17 -27.56
N ARG A 153 35.91 -3.31 -26.82
CA ARG A 153 35.45 -2.32 -25.82
C ARG A 153 36.37 -2.21 -24.60
N TRP A 154 37.41 -3.04 -24.49
CA TRP A 154 38.33 -3.02 -23.36
C TRP A 154 39.13 -1.71 -23.25
N GLU A 155 39.46 -1.05 -24.37
CA GLU A 155 40.22 0.21 -24.39
C GLU A 155 39.43 1.36 -23.76
N GLU A 156 38.16 1.49 -24.14
CA GLU A 156 37.22 2.47 -23.56
C GLU A 156 37.05 2.24 -22.05
N GLU A 157 36.85 0.98 -21.64
CA GLU A 157 36.70 0.64 -20.21
C GLU A 157 38.00 0.80 -19.42
N TYR A 158 39.17 0.69 -20.05
CA TYR A 158 40.47 0.98 -19.42
C TYR A 158 40.64 2.48 -19.16
N ALA A 159 40.35 3.32 -20.15
CA ALA A 159 40.39 4.77 -19.99
C ALA A 159 39.45 5.25 -18.87
N LYS A 160 38.24 4.70 -18.79
CA LYS A 160 37.30 4.95 -17.68
C LYS A 160 37.85 4.55 -16.32
N ASP A 161 38.53 3.40 -16.21
CA ASP A 161 39.14 2.92 -14.97
C ASP A 161 40.30 3.84 -14.51
N GLN A 162 41.14 4.30 -15.44
CA GLN A 162 42.24 5.24 -15.14
C GLN A 162 41.72 6.60 -14.69
N ALA A 163 40.76 7.18 -15.42
CA ALA A 163 40.13 8.45 -15.06
C ALA A 163 39.50 8.38 -13.66
N LYS A 164 38.80 7.27 -13.35
CA LYS A 164 38.19 7.06 -12.04
C LYS A 164 39.23 7.01 -10.91
N LYS A 165 40.37 6.35 -11.13
CA LYS A 165 41.46 6.26 -10.14
C LYS A 165 42.15 7.60 -9.91
N ALA A 166 42.39 8.38 -10.96
CA ALA A 166 43.00 9.70 -10.85
C ALA A 166 42.17 10.66 -9.98
N THR A 167 40.85 10.50 -9.99
CA THR A 167 39.91 11.30 -9.19
C THR A 167 39.57 10.72 -7.81
N ASP A 168 40.09 9.54 -7.44
CA ASP A 168 39.76 8.88 -6.17
C ASP A 168 40.66 9.42 -5.03
N PRO A 169 40.15 10.22 -4.07
CA PRO A 169 40.96 10.83 -3.03
C PRO A 169 41.32 9.85 -1.89
N THR A 170 40.96 8.57 -2.02
CA THR A 170 41.15 7.57 -0.96
C THR A 170 42.59 7.49 -0.47
N SER A 171 43.60 7.43 -1.36
CA SER A 171 44.99 7.29 -0.93
C SER A 171 45.48 8.53 -0.18
N ALA A 172 45.21 9.72 -0.70
CA ALA A 172 45.59 10.99 -0.07
C ALA A 172 44.96 11.17 1.33
N ILE A 173 43.70 10.74 1.49
CA ILE A 173 43.02 10.75 2.79
C ILE A 173 43.70 9.77 3.75
N LEU A 174 44.00 8.54 3.32
CA LEU A 174 44.66 7.54 4.17
C LEU A 174 46.07 7.99 4.60
N GLU A 175 46.83 8.63 3.71
CA GLU A 175 48.13 9.24 4.02
C GLU A 175 47.99 10.38 5.03
N SER A 176 46.97 11.23 4.88
CA SER A 176 46.67 12.31 5.84
C SER A 176 46.33 11.75 7.23
N LEU A 177 45.52 10.69 7.31
CA LEU A 177 45.19 10.03 8.57
C LEU A 177 46.43 9.44 9.25
N GLU A 178 47.35 8.87 8.49
CA GLU A 178 48.63 8.38 9.00
C GLU A 178 49.48 9.53 9.56
N GLY A 179 49.58 10.65 8.82
CA GLY A 179 50.27 11.86 9.27
C GLY A 179 49.69 12.47 10.56
N PHE A 180 48.38 12.34 10.78
CA PHE A 180 47.70 12.79 12.01
C PHE A 180 47.77 11.78 13.17
N GLY A 181 48.47 10.65 13.01
CA GLY A 181 48.53 9.60 14.01
C GLY A 181 47.18 8.90 14.23
N LEU A 182 46.34 8.83 13.20
CA LEU A 182 44.99 8.25 13.19
C LEU A 182 44.90 6.97 12.36
N LYS A 183 46.02 6.26 12.20
CA LYS A 183 46.08 4.92 11.63
C LYS A 183 46.72 3.99 12.66
N PRO A 184 45.98 3.10 13.33
CA PRO A 184 44.53 2.86 13.24
C PRO A 184 43.63 4.01 13.71
N LEU A 185 42.45 4.19 13.08
CA LEU A 185 41.47 5.25 13.39
C LEU A 185 40.58 4.90 14.59
N PHE A 186 40.32 3.61 14.80
CA PHE A 186 39.59 3.10 15.95
C PHE A 186 39.96 1.63 16.19
N PRO A 187 39.84 1.12 17.43
CA PRO A 187 40.03 -0.29 17.69
C PRO A 187 38.91 -1.14 17.07
N LEU A 188 39.22 -2.37 16.69
CA LEU A 188 38.20 -3.35 16.30
C LEU A 188 37.30 -3.67 17.49
N PHE A 189 35.99 -3.72 17.27
CA PHE A 189 35.02 -4.04 18.32
C PHE A 189 35.33 -5.37 19.01
N THR A 190 35.66 -6.43 18.25
CA THR A 190 36.01 -7.72 18.87
C THR A 190 37.24 -7.64 19.79
N ASN A 191 38.19 -6.75 19.52
CA ASN A 191 39.36 -6.54 20.36
C ASN A 191 39.06 -5.73 21.63
N THR A 192 37.90 -5.07 21.71
CA THR A 192 37.45 -4.38 22.93
C THR A 192 36.78 -5.31 23.94
N LEU A 193 36.37 -6.51 23.51
CA LEU A 193 35.70 -7.51 24.34
C LEU A 193 36.72 -8.43 25.03
N THR A 194 37.05 -8.12 26.29
CA THR A 194 38.02 -8.88 27.10
C THR A 194 37.44 -10.13 27.76
N ASN A 195 36.12 -10.24 27.81
CA ASN A 195 35.37 -11.38 28.36
C ASN A 195 35.15 -12.50 27.34
N VAL A 196 35.71 -12.38 26.12
CA VAL A 196 35.60 -13.38 25.05
C VAL A 196 36.99 -13.93 24.71
N ASN A 197 37.15 -15.24 24.87
CA ASN A 197 38.30 -16.00 24.42
C ASN A 197 38.17 -16.27 22.91
N TRP A 198 38.70 -15.35 22.11
CA TRP A 198 38.70 -15.46 20.66
C TRP A 198 39.64 -16.53 20.15
N LEU A 199 39.31 -17.15 19.01
CA LEU A 199 40.26 -17.99 18.31
C LEU A 199 41.41 -17.14 17.76
N SER A 200 42.59 -17.77 17.65
CA SER A 200 43.75 -17.12 17.05
C SER A 200 43.48 -16.73 15.61
N LEU A 201 43.94 -15.52 15.26
CA LEU A 201 43.88 -15.03 13.89
C LEU A 201 44.79 -15.87 12.99
N SER A 202 44.37 -16.10 11.75
CA SER A 202 45.22 -16.76 10.77
C SER A 202 46.39 -15.87 10.33
N LYS A 203 47.44 -16.46 9.76
CA LYS A 203 48.63 -15.73 9.28
C LYS A 203 48.22 -14.66 8.25
N GLY A 204 48.51 -13.38 8.54
CA GLY A 204 48.15 -12.24 7.69
C GLY A 204 46.70 -11.75 7.85
N GLN A 205 45.94 -12.27 8.82
CA GLN A 205 44.60 -11.79 9.14
C GLN A 205 44.65 -10.83 10.33
N PHE A 206 44.29 -9.57 10.10
CA PHE A 206 44.15 -8.57 11.18
C PHE A 206 42.71 -8.44 11.69
N VAL A 207 41.73 -8.57 10.78
CA VAL A 207 40.31 -8.31 11.05
C VAL A 207 39.50 -9.63 11.08
N ARG A 208 38.71 -9.85 12.13
CA ARG A 208 37.75 -10.97 12.21
C ARG A 208 36.56 -10.75 11.28
N ASN A 209 35.96 -11.84 10.80
CA ASN A 209 34.78 -11.73 9.94
C ASN A 209 33.55 -11.19 10.68
N TRP A 210 33.50 -11.30 12.00
CA TRP A 210 32.50 -10.63 12.83
C TRP A 210 32.52 -9.10 12.59
N ASP A 211 33.68 -8.46 12.71
CA ASP A 211 33.82 -7.01 12.49
C ASP A 211 33.49 -6.59 11.06
N ARG A 212 33.83 -7.44 10.08
CA ARG A 212 33.47 -7.18 8.68
C ARG A 212 31.95 -7.15 8.48
N ASP A 213 31.20 -8.08 9.08
CA ASP A 213 29.74 -8.09 9.02
C ASP A 213 29.17 -6.86 9.75
N MET A 214 29.63 -6.60 10.98
CA MET A 214 29.17 -5.48 11.80
C MET A 214 29.38 -4.12 11.08
N PHE A 215 30.56 -3.89 10.50
CA PHE A 215 30.86 -2.67 9.77
C PHE A 215 30.06 -2.55 8.46
N GLN A 216 29.87 -3.65 7.72
CA GLN A 216 29.03 -3.64 6.53
C GLN A 216 27.58 -3.27 6.85
N GLN A 217 27.00 -3.85 7.90
CA GLN A 217 25.64 -3.54 8.31
C GLN A 217 25.49 -2.10 8.80
N ALA A 218 26.52 -1.52 9.43
CA ALA A 218 26.53 -0.10 9.79
C ALA A 218 26.47 0.81 8.55
N ILE A 219 27.28 0.54 7.52
CA ILE A 219 27.27 1.30 6.26
C ILE A 219 25.92 1.18 5.54
N GLU A 220 25.33 -0.02 5.46
CA GLU A 220 24.02 -0.22 4.82
C GLU A 220 22.93 0.66 5.45
N ARG A 221 22.92 0.79 6.77
CA ARG A 221 21.97 1.64 7.51
C ARG A 221 22.19 3.12 7.17
N LEU A 222 23.43 3.58 7.12
CA LEU A 222 23.75 4.98 6.82
C LEU A 222 23.51 5.35 5.37
N LEU A 223 23.83 4.46 4.42
CA LEU A 223 23.55 4.70 3.00
C LEU A 223 22.06 4.97 2.77
N SER A 224 21.22 4.13 3.36
CA SER A 224 19.77 4.29 3.32
C SER A 224 19.33 5.56 4.04
N TRP A 225 19.79 5.79 5.27
CA TRP A 225 19.36 6.94 6.08
C TRP A 225 19.73 8.29 5.45
N GLU A 226 20.93 8.44 4.89
CA GLU A 226 21.32 9.68 4.21
C GLU A 226 20.55 9.92 2.92
N SER A 227 20.20 8.86 2.19
CA SER A 227 19.31 8.98 1.03
C SER A 227 17.93 9.49 1.45
N TRP A 228 17.43 9.06 2.62
CA TRP A 228 16.18 9.56 3.18
C TRP A 228 16.29 11.00 3.70
N ASN A 229 17.44 11.43 4.24
CA ASN A 229 17.64 12.81 4.65
C ASN A 229 17.49 13.78 3.47
N HIS A 230 18.17 13.52 2.36
CA HIS A 230 18.04 14.32 1.13
C HIS A 230 16.60 14.34 0.62
N ARG A 231 15.96 13.18 0.58
CA ARG A 231 14.58 13.05 0.13
C ARG A 231 13.62 13.88 0.99
N VAL A 232 13.75 13.83 2.31
CA VAL A 232 12.90 14.58 3.26
C VAL A 232 13.09 16.09 3.08
N LEU A 233 14.33 16.55 2.93
CA LEU A 233 14.64 17.97 2.67
C LEU A 233 14.09 18.44 1.33
N ASP A 234 14.26 17.65 0.27
CA ASP A 234 13.73 17.96 -1.06
C ASP A 234 12.21 18.03 -1.07
N GLU A 235 11.53 17.07 -0.42
CA GLU A 235 10.07 17.05 -0.27
C GLU A 235 9.57 18.28 0.51
N ARG A 236 10.27 18.67 1.59
CA ARG A 236 9.93 19.86 2.37
C ARG A 236 10.10 21.15 1.57
N ARG A 237 11.24 21.33 0.89
CA ARG A 237 11.51 22.52 0.06
C ARG A 237 10.50 22.67 -1.08
N LYS A 238 10.16 21.57 -1.76
CA LYS A 238 9.09 21.56 -2.78
C LYS A 238 7.74 21.97 -2.19
N LEU A 239 7.45 21.58 -0.96
CA LEU A 239 6.20 21.95 -0.27
C LEU A 239 6.18 23.45 0.12
N GLU A 240 7.30 24.00 0.61
CA GLU A 240 7.44 25.41 0.98
C GLU A 240 7.23 26.33 -0.23
N ASN A 241 7.93 26.09 -1.34
CA ASN A 241 7.77 26.86 -2.58
C ASN A 241 6.31 26.86 -3.05
N LYS A 242 5.68 25.69 -2.99
CA LYS A 242 4.30 25.52 -3.42
C LYS A 242 3.29 26.25 -2.53
N ILE A 243 3.53 26.31 -1.22
CA ILE A 243 2.68 27.06 -0.30
C ILE A 243 2.69 28.55 -0.66
N ASN A 244 3.87 29.10 -0.94
CA ASN A 244 4.02 30.49 -1.34
C ASN A 244 3.32 30.77 -2.67
N GLU A 245 3.58 29.95 -3.70
CA GLU A 245 2.91 30.05 -5.01
C GLU A 245 1.38 29.97 -4.89
N TYR A 246 0.87 29.09 -4.01
CA TYR A 246 -0.57 28.94 -3.80
C TYR A 246 -1.17 30.14 -3.05
N TYR A 247 -0.43 30.71 -2.09
CA TYR A 247 -0.84 31.90 -1.36
C TYR A 247 -0.95 33.11 -2.28
N ASP A 248 0.12 33.41 -3.02
CA ASP A 248 0.20 34.56 -3.92
C ASP A 248 -0.91 34.52 -4.98
N ARG A 249 -1.30 33.32 -5.39
CA ARG A 249 -2.33 33.11 -6.41
C ARG A 249 -3.76 33.38 -5.96
N TYR A 250 -4.12 32.96 -4.74
CA TYR A 250 -5.53 32.95 -4.30
C TYR A 250 -5.84 33.91 -3.16
N PHE A 251 -4.83 34.38 -2.44
CA PHE A 251 -5.03 35.15 -1.22
C PHE A 251 -4.27 36.48 -1.16
N ALA A 252 -3.47 36.80 -2.17
CA ALA A 252 -2.85 38.13 -2.27
C ALA A 252 -3.93 39.22 -2.28
N GLY A 253 -3.95 40.07 -1.25
CA GLY A 253 -4.94 41.15 -1.09
C GLY A 253 -6.27 40.73 -0.43
N GLU A 254 -6.39 39.50 0.07
CA GLU A 254 -7.62 38.95 0.68
C GLU A 254 -7.58 38.93 2.23
N ASP A 255 -7.00 39.97 2.85
CA ASP A 255 -6.73 39.98 4.29
C ASP A 255 -8.00 39.88 5.15
N ASP A 256 -9.09 40.58 4.81
CA ASP A 256 -10.36 40.50 5.56
C ASP A 256 -10.96 39.08 5.48
N PHE A 257 -10.85 38.42 4.33
CA PHE A 257 -11.32 37.04 4.16
C PHE A 257 -10.56 36.07 5.06
N LEU A 258 -9.22 36.14 5.03
CA LEU A 258 -8.34 35.31 5.85
C LEU A 258 -8.61 35.54 7.34
N ASN A 259 -8.68 36.80 7.78
CA ASN A 259 -8.90 37.16 9.17
C ASN A 259 -10.23 36.60 9.73
N ARG A 260 -11.31 36.59 8.93
CA ARG A 260 -12.61 36.02 9.35
C ARG A 260 -12.53 34.50 9.56
N LEU A 261 -11.86 33.78 8.67
CA LEU A 261 -11.72 32.33 8.78
C LEU A 261 -10.75 31.93 9.90
N GLN A 262 -9.64 32.64 10.04
CA GLN A 262 -8.70 32.44 11.16
C GLN A 262 -9.36 32.71 12.51
N LYS A 263 -10.20 33.74 12.61
CA LYS A 263 -11.00 34.01 13.81
C LYS A 263 -11.95 32.85 14.12
N TYR A 264 -12.66 32.31 13.12
CA TYR A 264 -13.48 31.12 13.31
C TYR A 264 -12.65 29.92 13.79
N GLU A 265 -11.47 29.72 13.21
CA GLU A 265 -10.58 28.62 13.58
C GLU A 265 -10.12 28.71 15.03
N GLN A 266 -9.74 29.90 15.49
CA GLN A 266 -9.39 30.19 16.89
C GLN A 266 -10.58 29.97 17.83
N GLU A 267 -11.75 30.52 17.50
CA GLU A 267 -12.98 30.32 18.29
C GLU A 267 -13.36 28.84 18.38
N ARG A 268 -13.21 28.12 17.27
CA ARG A 268 -13.50 26.68 17.19
C ARG A 268 -12.49 25.86 17.95
N ALA A 269 -11.20 26.21 17.92
CA ALA A 269 -10.16 25.59 18.73
C ALA A 269 -10.47 25.75 20.22
N MET A 270 -10.76 26.98 20.68
CA MET A 270 -11.16 27.26 22.06
C MET A 270 -12.42 26.50 22.46
N GLN A 271 -13.42 26.41 21.58
CA GLN A 271 -14.63 25.63 21.82
C GLN A 271 -14.30 24.13 21.96
N LEU A 272 -13.47 23.57 21.08
CA LEU A 272 -13.07 22.17 21.12
C LEU A 272 -12.23 21.85 22.35
N GLU A 273 -11.36 22.75 22.78
CA GLU A 273 -10.62 22.63 24.03
C GLU A 273 -11.56 22.56 25.23
N ARG A 274 -12.51 23.52 25.33
CA ARG A 274 -13.53 23.53 26.40
C ARG A 274 -14.40 22.28 26.41
N VAL A 275 -14.78 21.78 25.24
CA VAL A 275 -15.72 20.64 25.12
C VAL A 275 -15.02 19.28 25.22
N THR A 276 -13.79 19.16 24.71
CA THR A 276 -13.09 17.87 24.61
C THR A 276 -11.99 17.71 25.65
N GLY A 277 -11.58 18.78 26.33
CA GLY A 277 -10.46 18.81 27.27
C GLY A 277 -9.09 18.55 26.63
N ASN A 278 -9.00 18.48 25.30
CA ASN A 278 -7.71 18.38 24.61
C ASN A 278 -7.23 19.78 24.29
N ILE A 279 -6.07 20.12 24.86
CA ILE A 279 -5.27 21.24 24.40
C ILE A 279 -4.79 20.84 23.00
N SER A 280 -5.36 21.48 21.98
CA SER A 280 -4.99 21.31 20.59
C SER A 280 -4.70 22.69 20.07
N ASP A 281 -3.43 22.98 19.83
CA ASP A 281 -2.96 24.34 19.55
C ASP A 281 -3.55 24.95 18.26
N THR A 282 -4.11 24.16 17.33
CA THR A 282 -4.70 24.69 16.11
C THR A 282 -5.83 23.80 15.54
N TYR A 283 -7.09 24.27 15.60
CA TYR A 283 -8.12 23.77 14.68
C TYR A 283 -7.94 24.49 13.34
N ARG A 284 -7.97 23.75 12.24
CA ARG A 284 -8.01 24.31 10.88
C ARG A 284 -9.17 23.76 10.08
N ILE A 285 -9.74 24.59 9.22
CA ILE A 285 -10.74 24.18 8.23
C ILE A 285 -10.05 23.25 7.24
N SER A 286 -10.50 22.00 7.21
CA SER A 286 -9.94 20.96 6.33
C SER A 286 -10.73 20.83 5.03
N ILE A 287 -10.14 20.18 4.01
CA ILE A 287 -10.83 19.79 2.77
C ILE A 287 -12.09 18.97 3.09
N SER A 288 -12.03 18.12 4.12
CA SER A 288 -13.19 17.34 4.58
C SER A 288 -14.27 18.19 5.24
N SER A 289 -13.91 19.33 5.84
CA SER A 289 -14.84 20.24 6.50
C SER A 289 -15.76 20.95 5.49
N VAL A 290 -15.25 21.22 4.28
CA VAL A 290 -15.96 21.95 3.21
C VAL A 290 -16.69 21.03 2.20
N ARG A 291 -16.86 19.73 2.51
CA ARG A 291 -17.58 18.83 1.60
C ARG A 291 -19.06 19.20 1.47
N GLY A 292 -19.55 19.21 0.23
CA GLY A 292 -20.93 19.61 -0.09
C GLY A 292 -21.12 21.12 -0.20
N TRP A 293 -20.07 21.92 0.00
CA TRP A 293 -20.13 23.38 -0.08
C TRP A 293 -20.70 23.88 -1.41
N GLU A 294 -20.33 23.26 -2.52
CA GLU A 294 -20.82 23.60 -3.86
C GLU A 294 -22.34 23.57 -3.98
N LYS A 295 -22.95 22.47 -3.52
CA LYS A 295 -24.42 22.32 -3.51
C LYS A 295 -25.11 23.33 -2.58
N ILE A 296 -24.40 23.83 -1.57
CA ILE A 296 -24.91 24.79 -0.59
C ILE A 296 -24.84 26.19 -1.19
N TYR A 297 -23.65 26.65 -1.59
CA TYR A 297 -23.48 28.03 -2.07
C TYR A 297 -24.27 28.29 -3.35
N GLU A 298 -24.41 27.30 -4.26
CA GLU A 298 -25.23 27.44 -5.47
C GLU A 298 -26.70 27.72 -5.15
N LYS A 299 -27.22 27.13 -4.07
CA LYS A 299 -28.59 27.36 -3.60
C LYS A 299 -28.69 28.67 -2.82
N TRP A 300 -27.64 29.04 -2.08
CA TRP A 300 -27.59 30.29 -1.33
C TRP A 300 -27.52 31.52 -2.24
N LEU A 301 -26.68 31.50 -3.29
CA LEU A 301 -26.54 32.60 -4.26
C LEU A 301 -27.84 32.87 -5.04
N LYS A 302 -28.76 31.90 -5.12
CA LYS A 302 -30.07 32.06 -5.77
C LYS A 302 -31.12 32.74 -4.88
N LYS A 303 -30.86 32.89 -3.58
CA LYS A 303 -31.79 33.53 -2.65
C LYS A 303 -31.47 35.02 -2.52
N SER A 304 -32.49 35.85 -2.69
CA SER A 304 -32.39 37.30 -2.42
C SER A 304 -32.65 37.55 -0.93
N TYR A 305 -31.66 38.13 -0.23
CA TYR A 305 -31.69 38.45 1.22
C TYR A 305 -32.18 37.31 2.14
N PRO A 306 -31.61 36.09 2.06
CA PRO A 306 -32.07 34.97 2.86
C PRO A 306 -31.88 35.22 4.35
N THR A 307 -32.79 34.72 5.18
CA THR A 307 -32.61 34.66 6.64
C THR A 307 -31.63 33.54 7.02
N GLU A 308 -31.03 33.59 8.22
CA GLU A 308 -30.13 32.53 8.69
C GLU A 308 -30.81 31.16 8.74
N LYS A 309 -32.11 31.13 9.06
CA LYS A 309 -32.93 29.92 9.09
C LYS A 309 -33.06 29.29 7.70
N GLU A 310 -33.39 30.10 6.69
CA GLU A 310 -33.51 29.60 5.31
C GLU A 310 -32.18 29.08 4.75
N LEU A 311 -31.06 29.71 5.11
CA LEU A 311 -29.74 29.21 4.77
C LEU A 311 -29.45 27.86 5.45
N TRP A 312 -29.83 27.71 6.73
CA TRP A 312 -29.66 26.47 7.49
C TRP A 312 -30.55 25.32 7.00
N ASP A 313 -31.77 25.62 6.53
CA ASP A 313 -32.67 24.63 5.95
C ASP A 313 -32.07 24.03 4.67
N VAL A 314 -31.38 24.84 3.85
CA VAL A 314 -30.62 24.36 2.68
C VAL A 314 -29.49 23.42 3.10
N VAL A 315 -28.72 23.78 4.13
CA VAL A 315 -27.63 22.94 4.69
C VAL A 315 -28.18 21.59 5.14
N SER A 316 -29.29 21.61 5.89
CA SER A 316 -29.93 20.40 6.42
C SER A 316 -30.45 19.48 5.31
N SER A 317 -31.06 20.04 4.25
CA SER A 317 -31.49 19.29 3.07
C SER A 317 -30.32 18.64 2.34
N VAL A 318 -29.23 19.39 2.10
CA VAL A 318 -28.04 18.82 1.44
C VAL A 318 -27.43 17.71 2.30
N GLN A 319 -27.35 17.88 3.62
CA GLN A 319 -26.85 16.84 4.52
C GLN A 319 -27.66 15.54 4.43
N GLN A 320 -28.99 15.62 4.32
CA GLN A 320 -29.86 14.46 4.14
C GLN A 320 -29.64 13.77 2.80
N ASP A 321 -29.34 14.52 1.74
CA ASP A 321 -29.04 13.98 0.41
C ASP A 321 -27.66 13.28 0.35
N MET A 322 -26.72 13.62 1.23
CA MET A 322 -25.36 13.07 1.25
C MET A 322 -24.84 12.73 2.66
N PRO A 323 -25.49 11.81 3.40
CA PRO A 323 -25.20 11.56 4.82
C PRO A 323 -23.79 11.03 5.08
N ASP A 324 -23.23 10.23 4.16
CA ASP A 324 -21.88 9.65 4.27
C ASP A 324 -20.77 10.58 3.75
N GLY A 325 -21.13 11.68 3.09
CA GLY A 325 -20.22 12.55 2.34
C GLY A 325 -20.23 14.03 2.74
N PHE A 326 -21.07 14.44 3.70
CA PHE A 326 -21.22 15.82 4.13
C PHE A 326 -20.08 16.32 5.03
N GLY A 327 -19.76 17.62 4.92
CA GLY A 327 -18.70 18.29 5.69
C GLY A 327 -19.08 18.64 7.14
N ASP A 328 -18.39 19.62 7.74
CA ASP A 328 -18.64 20.05 9.12
C ASP A 328 -19.87 20.98 9.20
N PRO A 329 -20.98 20.57 9.83
CA PRO A 329 -22.16 21.42 9.95
C PRO A 329 -21.91 22.71 10.75
N GLN A 330 -20.93 22.71 11.67
CA GLN A 330 -20.63 23.90 12.48
C GLN A 330 -19.97 25.00 11.66
N LEU A 331 -19.17 24.63 10.65
CA LEU A 331 -18.61 25.59 9.69
C LEU A 331 -19.74 26.23 8.88
N TYR A 332 -20.65 25.43 8.33
CA TYR A 332 -21.77 25.99 7.56
C TYR A 332 -22.71 26.85 8.40
N LYS A 333 -22.91 26.50 9.69
CA LYS A 333 -23.66 27.33 10.64
C LYS A 333 -22.99 28.68 10.90
N PHE A 334 -21.66 28.71 10.95
CA PHE A 334 -20.92 29.97 11.05
C PHE A 334 -21.12 30.84 9.81
N LEU A 335 -21.12 30.23 8.62
CA LEU A 335 -21.31 30.92 7.34
C LEU A 335 -22.73 31.44 7.09
N THR A 336 -23.75 30.95 7.81
CA THR A 336 -25.12 31.48 7.70
C THR A 336 -25.27 32.86 8.35
N ARG A 337 -24.38 33.21 9.30
CA ARG A 337 -24.47 34.46 10.05
C ARG A 337 -24.30 35.66 9.14
N THR A 338 -25.09 36.70 9.39
CA THR A 338 -25.09 37.92 8.55
C THR A 338 -23.71 38.57 8.44
N GLU A 339 -22.97 38.62 9.55
CA GLU A 339 -21.59 39.15 9.64
C GLU A 339 -20.56 38.36 8.80
N ASN A 340 -20.83 37.10 8.47
CA ASN A 340 -19.91 36.20 7.76
C ASN A 340 -20.29 35.97 6.30
N ARG A 341 -21.41 36.56 5.84
CA ARG A 341 -21.82 36.49 4.42
C ARG A 341 -20.76 36.99 3.44
N PRO A 342 -19.93 38.02 3.72
CA PRO A 342 -18.87 38.46 2.82
C PRO A 342 -17.86 37.36 2.43
N ILE A 343 -17.80 36.25 3.17
CA ILE A 343 -16.98 35.07 2.83
C ILE A 343 -17.47 34.42 1.52
N TRP A 344 -18.76 34.51 1.18
CA TRP A 344 -19.35 33.80 0.05
C TRP A 344 -20.33 34.60 -0.82
N SER A 345 -20.83 35.76 -0.38
CA SER A 345 -21.90 36.50 -1.06
C SER A 345 -21.45 37.31 -2.28
N GLY A 346 -20.15 37.39 -2.57
CA GLY A 346 -19.58 38.14 -3.69
C GLY A 346 -19.62 37.41 -5.05
N GLY A 347 -20.55 36.48 -5.23
CA GLY A 347 -20.64 35.64 -6.41
C GLY A 347 -19.83 34.34 -6.31
N LYS A 348 -19.78 33.61 -7.42
CA LYS A 348 -19.22 32.25 -7.47
C LYS A 348 -17.72 32.22 -7.15
N GLU A 349 -16.95 33.12 -7.74
CA GLU A 349 -15.50 33.22 -7.50
C GLU A 349 -15.20 33.43 -6.01
N ARG A 350 -15.91 34.35 -5.36
CA ARG A 350 -15.80 34.57 -3.91
C ARG A 350 -16.12 33.31 -3.12
N ALA A 351 -17.23 32.63 -3.42
CA ALA A 351 -17.63 31.41 -2.72
C ALA A 351 -16.61 30.26 -2.85
N THR A 352 -15.86 30.19 -3.97
CA THR A 352 -14.82 29.15 -4.16
C THR A 352 -13.59 29.35 -3.28
N LEU A 353 -13.27 30.57 -2.82
CA LEU A 353 -12.10 30.83 -1.97
C LEU A 353 -12.09 30.01 -0.68
N LEU A 354 -13.26 29.64 -0.13
CA LEU A 354 -13.33 28.78 1.06
C LEU A 354 -12.72 27.39 0.81
N LYS A 355 -12.87 26.83 -0.41
CA LYS A 355 -12.27 25.54 -0.79
C LYS A 355 -10.76 25.68 -0.94
N HIS A 356 -10.28 26.79 -1.53
CA HIS A 356 -8.86 27.11 -1.60
C HIS A 356 -8.24 27.28 -0.22
N TYR A 357 -8.95 27.91 0.72
CA TYR A 357 -8.45 28.11 2.08
C TYR A 357 -8.27 26.77 2.79
N ALA A 358 -9.23 25.85 2.62
CA ALA A 358 -9.12 24.49 3.13
C ALA A 358 -7.94 23.70 2.52
N ILE A 359 -7.61 23.93 1.24
CA ILE A 359 -6.44 23.35 0.57
C ILE A 359 -5.14 23.97 1.11
N TYR A 360 -5.11 25.28 1.29
CA TYR A 360 -3.98 26.01 1.85
C TYR A 360 -3.66 25.54 3.27
N ASN A 361 -4.67 25.42 4.13
CA ASN A 361 -4.53 24.82 5.46
C ASN A 361 -3.98 23.39 5.41
N ALA A 362 -4.42 22.57 4.45
CA ALA A 362 -3.90 21.22 4.30
C ALA A 362 -2.42 21.19 3.88
N LEU A 363 -1.97 22.17 3.09
CA LEU A 363 -0.54 22.35 2.77
C LEU A 363 0.25 22.78 4.02
N GLN A 364 -0.26 23.75 4.79
CA GLN A 364 0.36 24.22 6.03
C GLN A 364 0.48 23.11 7.08
N ASP A 365 -0.59 22.34 7.32
CA ASP A 365 -0.59 21.18 8.21
C ASP A 365 0.48 20.15 7.81
N LYS A 366 0.67 19.97 6.50
CA LYS A 366 1.67 19.05 5.98
C LYS A 366 3.08 19.59 6.19
N LEU A 367 3.29 20.90 6.06
CA LEU A 367 4.59 21.54 6.29
C LEU A 367 4.99 21.54 7.77
N GLU A 368 4.04 21.79 8.67
CA GLU A 368 4.26 21.73 10.12
C GLU A 368 4.65 20.32 10.59
N ARG A 369 4.09 19.30 9.95
CA ARG A 369 4.42 17.89 10.21
C ARG A 369 5.62 17.39 9.39
N ALA A 370 6.05 18.13 8.37
CA ALA A 370 7.17 17.74 7.53
C ALA A 370 8.45 17.77 8.36
N LYS A 371 9.12 16.62 8.40
CA LYS A 371 10.40 16.50 9.12
C LYS A 371 11.48 17.29 8.37
N ASN A 372 12.46 17.79 9.11
CA ASN A 372 13.66 18.41 8.53
C ASN A 372 14.79 17.40 8.33
N GLN A 373 14.65 16.20 8.91
CA GLN A 373 15.60 15.10 8.80
C GLN A 373 14.86 13.78 8.98
N ALA A 374 15.32 12.70 8.35
CA ALA A 374 14.83 11.37 8.67
C ALA A 374 15.27 10.97 10.09
N THR A 375 14.36 10.43 10.88
CA THR A 375 14.67 9.97 12.25
C THR A 375 15.77 8.91 12.21
N PHE A 376 16.84 9.13 12.97
CA PHE A 376 17.90 8.16 13.16
C PHE A 376 17.53 7.17 14.26
N THR A 377 17.75 5.88 14.02
CA THR A 377 17.40 4.80 14.96
C THR A 377 18.59 3.88 15.16
N TRP A 378 19.09 3.83 16.40
CA TRP A 378 20.18 2.95 16.79
C TRP A 378 19.83 1.46 16.62
N THR A 379 20.85 0.63 16.44
CA THR A 379 20.69 -0.82 16.50
C THR A 379 20.63 -1.27 17.95
N ASP A 380 19.67 -2.13 18.26
CA ASP A 380 19.48 -2.65 19.60
C ASP A 380 19.12 -4.15 19.51
N PRO A 381 19.70 -5.03 20.35
CA PRO A 381 19.46 -6.47 20.28
C PRO A 381 17.99 -6.90 20.43
N ILE A 382 17.13 -6.07 21.04
CA ILE A 382 15.74 -6.37 21.40
C ILE A 382 14.76 -5.57 20.53
N TYR A 383 14.85 -4.24 20.59
CA TYR A 383 13.90 -3.29 20.00
C TYR A 383 14.17 -3.04 18.51
N HIS A 384 15.43 -2.94 18.10
CA HIS A 384 15.83 -2.70 16.71
C HIS A 384 16.90 -3.70 16.20
N PRO A 385 16.62 -5.02 16.26
CA PRO A 385 17.62 -6.02 16.01
C PRO A 385 17.97 -6.14 14.54
N LEU A 386 19.28 -6.18 14.29
CA LEU A 386 19.87 -6.78 13.12
C LEU A 386 20.21 -8.25 13.40
N TRP A 387 20.39 -9.01 12.33
CA TRP A 387 20.52 -10.46 12.39
C TRP A 387 21.90 -10.88 11.90
N LEU A 388 22.49 -11.88 12.57
CA LEU A 388 23.77 -12.43 12.16
C LEU A 388 23.68 -12.99 10.75
N ARG A 389 24.60 -12.59 9.87
CA ARG A 389 24.69 -13.09 8.51
C ARG A 389 25.68 -14.25 8.44
N LEU A 390 25.26 -15.30 7.74
CA LEU A 390 26.07 -16.46 7.47
C LEU A 390 26.12 -16.63 5.95
N ASP A 391 27.31 -16.73 5.39
CA ASP A 391 27.41 -16.98 3.96
C ASP A 391 27.22 -18.47 3.62
N ALA A 392 26.84 -18.74 2.37
CA ALA A 392 27.05 -20.07 1.82
C ALA A 392 28.56 -20.39 1.77
N ARG A 393 28.91 -21.66 1.58
CA ARG A 393 30.30 -22.08 1.30
C ARG A 393 30.92 -21.21 0.19
N ASP A 394 32.20 -20.90 0.35
CA ASP A 394 32.99 -19.95 -0.48
C ASP A 394 32.58 -18.47 -0.33
N GLY A 395 31.84 -18.16 0.73
CA GLY A 395 31.54 -16.80 1.14
C GLY A 395 32.69 -16.04 1.79
N ASN A 396 32.43 -14.81 2.19
CA ASN A 396 33.40 -13.92 2.83
C ASN A 396 33.16 -13.78 4.34
N PHE A 397 31.96 -14.06 4.82
CA PHE A 397 31.64 -14.18 6.23
C PHE A 397 31.76 -15.63 6.71
N TYR A 398 31.51 -15.85 8.00
CA TYR A 398 31.38 -17.21 8.52
C TYR A 398 30.23 -17.93 7.84
N THR A 399 30.45 -19.22 7.56
CA THR A 399 29.55 -19.99 6.71
C THR A 399 28.62 -20.91 7.49
N TYR A 400 27.64 -21.47 6.81
CA TYR A 400 26.83 -22.57 7.30
C TYR A 400 26.76 -23.72 6.28
N LEU A 401 26.40 -24.91 6.75
CA LEU A 401 26.11 -26.07 5.91
C LEU A 401 24.86 -26.78 6.43
N ILE A 402 23.94 -27.15 5.54
CA ILE A 402 22.76 -27.96 5.92
C ILE A 402 23.00 -29.38 5.44
N LYS A 403 22.80 -30.34 6.33
CA LYS A 403 22.87 -31.76 6.01
C LYS A 403 21.57 -32.46 6.40
N LYS A 404 21.28 -33.54 5.69
CA LYS A 404 20.14 -34.42 5.95
C LYS A 404 20.65 -35.84 6.07
N GLU A 405 20.36 -36.50 7.19
CA GLU A 405 20.67 -37.90 7.45
C GLU A 405 19.36 -38.63 7.74
N GLY A 406 18.88 -39.44 6.80
CA GLY A 406 17.55 -40.04 6.89
C GLY A 406 16.44 -38.97 6.97
N THR A 407 15.66 -38.98 8.05
CA THR A 407 14.63 -37.97 8.33
C THR A 407 15.14 -36.76 9.07
N ASP A 408 16.32 -36.84 9.67
CA ASP A 408 16.88 -35.78 10.50
C ASP A 408 17.63 -34.77 9.64
N CYS A 409 17.43 -33.49 9.95
CA CYS A 409 18.08 -32.39 9.25
C CYS A 409 18.77 -31.51 10.28
N TYR A 410 20.00 -31.09 9.98
CA TYR A 410 20.80 -30.29 10.88
C TYR A 410 21.59 -29.23 10.12
N VAL A 411 21.86 -28.12 10.79
CA VAL A 411 22.77 -27.07 10.32
C VAL A 411 24.07 -27.13 11.09
N ILE A 412 25.18 -27.01 10.38
CA ILE A 412 26.51 -26.80 10.95
C ILE A 412 26.86 -25.32 10.78
N LEU A 413 27.00 -24.60 11.87
CA LEU A 413 27.43 -23.20 11.92
C LEU A 413 28.96 -23.17 12.07
N ASP A 414 29.68 -22.44 11.21
CA ASP A 414 31.15 -22.43 11.26
C ASP A 414 31.70 -21.84 12.56
N ARG A 415 31.06 -20.78 13.08
CA ARG A 415 31.43 -20.13 14.34
C ARG A 415 30.21 -19.68 15.14
N LEU A 416 30.33 -19.73 16.47
CA LEU A 416 29.38 -19.18 17.42
C LEU A 416 30.11 -18.86 18.74
N LEU A 417 29.65 -17.87 19.50
CA LEU A 417 30.06 -17.76 20.89
C LEU A 417 29.46 -18.89 21.72
N TRP A 418 30.23 -19.43 22.65
CA TRP A 418 29.83 -20.50 23.54
C TRP A 418 30.17 -20.11 24.99
N PRO A 419 29.30 -20.40 25.98
CA PRO A 419 29.63 -20.11 27.37
C PRO A 419 30.80 -21.00 27.84
N ASN A 420 31.73 -20.40 28.56
CA ASN A 420 32.86 -21.07 29.19
C ASN A 420 33.09 -20.44 30.58
N GLU A 421 32.63 -21.12 31.63
CA GLU A 421 32.58 -20.60 33.01
C GLU A 421 31.87 -19.21 33.06
N ASP A 422 32.57 -18.18 33.54
CA ASP A 422 32.12 -16.78 33.61
C ASP A 422 32.43 -15.96 32.35
N LYS A 423 33.04 -16.59 31.32
CA LYS A 423 33.45 -15.96 30.06
C LYS A 423 32.77 -16.61 28.86
N TRP A 424 33.08 -16.09 27.68
CA TRP A 424 32.66 -16.66 26.40
C TRP A 424 33.88 -17.17 25.64
N GLU A 425 33.71 -18.17 24.79
CA GLU A 425 34.71 -18.62 23.83
C GLU A 425 34.15 -18.67 22.41
N GLU A 426 35.00 -18.40 21.42
CA GLU A 426 34.62 -18.58 20.02
C GLU A 426 34.78 -20.06 19.62
N ARG A 427 33.66 -20.78 19.45
CA ARG A 427 33.66 -22.21 19.13
C ARG A 427 33.50 -22.43 17.61
N LYS A 428 34.10 -23.51 17.10
CA LYS A 428 34.00 -23.92 15.67
C LYS A 428 32.97 -25.03 15.47
N LYS A 429 32.35 -25.08 14.29
CA LYS A 429 31.53 -26.20 13.78
C LYS A 429 30.43 -26.66 14.76
N ILE A 430 29.52 -25.75 15.11
CA ILE A 430 28.39 -26.03 15.99
C ILE A 430 27.26 -26.69 15.19
N THR A 431 26.89 -27.91 15.56
CA THR A 431 25.77 -28.63 14.92
C THR A 431 24.47 -28.38 15.68
N VAL A 432 23.43 -27.94 14.98
CA VAL A 432 22.11 -27.65 15.54
C VAL A 432 21.03 -28.38 14.73
N PRO A 433 20.18 -29.22 15.35
CA PRO A 433 19.08 -29.86 14.64
C PRO A 433 18.05 -28.83 14.15
N ILE A 434 17.47 -29.09 12.98
CA ILE A 434 16.40 -28.31 12.36
C ILE A 434 15.07 -29.03 12.60
N ALA A 435 14.07 -28.29 13.05
CA ALA A 435 12.74 -28.85 13.25
C ALA A 435 12.12 -29.28 11.91
N PRO A 436 11.35 -30.39 11.86
CA PRO A 436 10.70 -30.85 10.64
C PRO A 436 9.86 -29.73 9.99
N SER A 437 10.13 -29.47 8.72
CA SER A 437 9.47 -28.41 7.97
C SER A 437 8.78 -28.96 6.73
N GLN A 438 7.49 -28.64 6.58
CA GLN A 438 6.74 -28.90 5.35
C GLN A 438 7.31 -28.15 4.15
N GLN A 439 8.22 -27.20 4.38
CA GLN A 439 8.92 -26.53 3.30
C GLN A 439 9.99 -27.41 2.64
N ILE A 440 10.55 -28.38 3.39
CA ILE A 440 11.55 -29.33 2.91
C ILE A 440 10.84 -30.61 2.46
N GLU A 441 9.98 -31.16 3.32
CA GLU A 441 9.31 -32.44 3.08
C GLU A 441 7.89 -32.40 3.62
N ARG A 442 6.91 -32.77 2.78
CA ARG A 442 5.49 -32.75 3.15
C ARG A 442 4.91 -34.14 3.04
N LYS A 443 4.22 -34.58 4.10
CA LYS A 443 3.42 -35.80 4.06
C LYS A 443 2.22 -35.62 3.12
N THR A 444 2.13 -36.45 2.09
CA THR A 444 0.97 -36.53 1.18
C THR A 444 0.20 -37.82 1.44
N ARG A 445 -1.00 -37.97 0.84
CA ARG A 445 -1.82 -39.19 0.97
C ARG A 445 -1.13 -40.44 0.39
N ASN A 446 -0.16 -40.27 -0.51
CA ASN A 446 0.54 -41.36 -1.20
C ASN A 446 1.99 -41.54 -0.71
N GLY A 447 2.37 -40.95 0.44
CA GLY A 447 3.74 -40.96 0.98
C GLY A 447 4.31 -39.56 1.23
N GLY A 448 5.52 -39.46 1.78
CA GLY A 448 6.24 -38.19 1.89
C GLY A 448 6.73 -37.71 0.51
N ALA A 449 6.46 -36.45 0.15
CA ALA A 449 7.01 -35.82 -1.04
C ALA A 449 8.08 -34.80 -0.63
N GLN A 450 9.25 -34.90 -1.26
CA GLN A 450 10.39 -34.03 -1.01
C GLN A 450 10.35 -32.82 -1.95
N TYR A 451 10.31 -31.62 -1.38
CA TYR A 451 10.19 -30.35 -2.12
C TYR A 451 11.48 -29.54 -2.13
N LEU A 452 12.43 -29.91 -1.28
CA LEU A 452 13.79 -29.40 -1.33
C LEU A 452 14.76 -30.57 -1.19
N ASP A 453 15.45 -30.87 -2.29
CA ASP A 453 16.56 -31.82 -2.28
C ASP A 453 17.84 -31.03 -2.01
N LEU A 454 18.57 -31.44 -0.98
CA LEU A 454 19.89 -30.91 -0.65
C LEU A 454 20.92 -31.84 -1.30
N LEU A 455 21.73 -31.31 -2.21
CA LEU A 455 22.73 -32.11 -2.91
C LEU A 455 24.10 -31.95 -2.23
N ASP A 456 24.82 -33.06 -2.11
CA ASP A 456 26.18 -33.07 -1.60
C ASP A 456 27.16 -32.75 -2.73
N ASN A 457 27.75 -31.55 -2.68
CA ASN A 457 28.85 -31.16 -3.55
C ASN A 457 30.09 -30.79 -2.73
N LEU A 458 31.29 -31.16 -3.21
CA LEU A 458 32.56 -30.98 -2.50
C LEU A 458 33.08 -29.53 -2.51
N LYS A 459 32.77 -28.76 -3.57
CA LYS A 459 33.22 -27.38 -3.78
C LYS A 459 32.04 -26.51 -4.24
N GLY A 460 32.09 -25.21 -3.97
CA GLY A 460 31.04 -24.28 -4.34
C GLY A 460 29.91 -24.18 -3.32
N LYS A 461 28.98 -23.25 -3.59
CA LYS A 461 27.69 -23.16 -2.90
C LYS A 461 26.97 -24.51 -2.95
N GLN A 462 26.22 -24.85 -1.91
CA GLN A 462 25.47 -26.11 -1.85
C GLN A 462 24.37 -26.14 -2.92
N GLN A 463 24.37 -27.15 -3.77
CA GLN A 463 23.36 -27.30 -4.83
C GLN A 463 22.03 -27.82 -4.25
N ILE A 464 20.93 -27.40 -4.86
CA ILE A 464 19.59 -27.82 -4.47
C ILE A 464 18.69 -28.06 -5.68
N ILE A 465 17.68 -28.91 -5.48
CA ILE A 465 16.52 -29.02 -6.38
C ILE A 465 15.29 -28.61 -5.58
N TYR A 466 14.64 -27.53 -6.01
CA TYR A 466 13.39 -27.05 -5.41
C TYR A 466 12.20 -27.48 -6.25
N ARG A 467 11.15 -28.03 -5.65
CA ARG A 467 9.88 -28.33 -6.34
C ARG A 467 8.81 -27.35 -5.89
N ASP A 468 8.16 -26.68 -6.84
CA ASP A 468 7.02 -25.83 -6.52
C ASP A 468 5.83 -26.69 -6.05
N TYR A 469 5.15 -26.28 -4.97
CA TYR A 469 4.07 -27.08 -4.38
C TYR A 469 2.85 -27.25 -5.28
N SER A 470 2.66 -26.33 -6.21
CA SER A 470 1.44 -26.26 -7.00
C SER A 470 1.61 -26.99 -8.33
N SER A 471 2.69 -26.71 -9.04
CA SER A 471 3.02 -27.31 -10.34
C SER A 471 3.85 -28.60 -10.24
N GLU A 472 4.48 -28.86 -9.09
CA GLU A 472 5.43 -29.96 -8.86
C GLU A 472 6.69 -29.92 -9.76
N ILE A 473 6.88 -28.83 -10.49
CA ILE A 473 8.03 -28.64 -11.38
C ILE A 473 9.31 -28.47 -10.56
N PRO A 474 10.40 -29.19 -10.91
CA PRO A 474 11.70 -29.02 -10.29
C PRO A 474 12.45 -27.82 -10.87
N PHE A 475 13.18 -27.12 -10.00
CA PHE A 475 14.04 -25.99 -10.31
C PHE A 475 15.42 -26.22 -9.69
N ASP A 476 16.45 -26.20 -10.52
CA ASP A 476 17.83 -26.22 -10.04
C ASP A 476 18.18 -24.90 -9.37
N GLY A 477 19.01 -24.96 -8.33
CA GLY A 477 19.47 -23.77 -7.65
C GLY A 477 20.63 -24.04 -6.71
N VAL A 478 20.96 -23.02 -5.92
CA VAL A 478 21.97 -23.10 -4.87
C VAL A 478 21.50 -22.41 -3.60
N LEU A 479 22.02 -22.85 -2.45
CA LEU A 479 21.88 -22.12 -1.20
C LEU A 479 22.72 -20.83 -1.25
N GLY A 480 22.08 -19.71 -0.89
CA GLY A 480 22.70 -18.40 -0.74
C GLY A 480 23.05 -18.09 0.72
N GLY A 481 23.18 -16.80 1.03
CA GLY A 481 23.40 -16.36 2.42
C GLY A 481 22.18 -16.64 3.32
N ALA A 482 22.44 -16.87 4.60
CA ALA A 482 21.45 -17.10 5.64
C ALA A 482 21.53 -16.04 6.74
N LYS A 483 20.45 -15.90 7.52
CA LYS A 483 20.38 -15.03 8.70
C LYS A 483 19.82 -15.79 9.89
N LEU A 484 20.44 -15.68 11.06
CA LEU A 484 19.87 -16.17 12.32
C LEU A 484 18.89 -15.15 12.89
N GLN A 485 17.62 -15.51 12.98
CA GLN A 485 16.52 -14.64 13.37
C GLN A 485 15.81 -15.13 14.63
N PHE A 486 15.46 -14.19 15.50
CA PHE A 486 14.70 -14.43 16.71
C PHE A 486 13.27 -13.93 16.56
N GLU A 487 12.35 -14.47 17.35
CA GLU A 487 11.00 -13.92 17.45
C GLU A 487 11.01 -12.61 18.26
N ARG A 488 10.93 -11.46 17.58
CA ARG A 488 11.02 -10.12 18.22
C ARG A 488 10.09 -9.94 19.43
N ARG A 489 8.87 -10.47 19.36
CA ARG A 489 7.91 -10.38 20.48
C ARG A 489 8.33 -11.18 21.70
N HIS A 490 9.02 -12.29 21.47
CA HIS A 490 9.59 -13.07 22.55
C HIS A 490 10.73 -12.28 23.21
N LEU A 491 11.60 -11.65 22.41
CA LEU A 491 12.66 -10.77 22.93
C LEU A 491 12.09 -9.64 23.80
N GLU A 492 11.10 -8.90 23.28
CA GLU A 492 10.46 -7.80 24.03
C GLU A 492 9.79 -8.29 25.32
N LYS A 493 9.14 -9.46 25.30
CA LYS A 493 8.36 -9.97 26.44
C LYS A 493 9.23 -10.56 27.55
N PHE A 494 10.38 -11.12 27.19
CA PHE A 494 11.25 -11.86 28.10
C PHE A 494 12.63 -11.21 28.22
N CYS A 495 12.74 -9.90 27.96
CA CYS A 495 14.00 -9.14 27.97
C CYS A 495 14.86 -9.42 29.20
N ASP A 496 14.24 -9.49 30.39
CA ASP A 496 14.93 -9.68 31.66
C ASP A 496 15.51 -11.09 31.86
N ARG A 497 15.18 -12.03 30.97
CA ARG A 497 15.54 -13.46 31.09
C ARG A 497 16.31 -14.00 29.89
N LEU A 498 16.66 -13.14 28.93
CA LEU A 498 17.37 -13.58 27.73
C LEU A 498 18.76 -14.15 28.05
N GLU A 499 19.46 -13.55 29.03
CA GLU A 499 20.78 -14.01 29.51
C GLU A 499 20.74 -15.42 30.13
N GLU A 500 19.59 -15.82 30.70
CA GLU A 500 19.39 -17.18 31.24
C GLU A 500 19.24 -18.24 30.13
N GLY A 501 19.13 -17.81 28.87
CA GLY A 501 18.81 -18.66 27.72
C GLY A 501 17.31 -18.72 27.37
N LYS A 502 16.45 -17.86 27.95
CA LYS A 502 15.00 -17.80 27.61
C LYS A 502 14.74 -17.00 26.33
N ILE A 503 15.40 -17.38 25.25
CA ILE A 503 15.51 -16.61 24.00
C ILE A 503 14.36 -16.85 23.02
N GLY A 504 13.51 -17.84 23.28
CA GLY A 504 12.37 -18.19 22.45
C GLY A 504 12.77 -18.92 21.15
N PRO A 505 11.87 -18.99 20.16
CA PRO A 505 12.16 -19.66 18.90
C PRO A 505 13.23 -18.92 18.08
N VAL A 506 14.24 -19.67 17.65
CA VAL A 506 15.29 -19.22 16.73
C VAL A 506 15.10 -19.85 15.36
N TYR A 507 15.36 -19.07 14.31
CA TYR A 507 15.17 -19.49 12.94
C TYR A 507 16.41 -19.18 12.09
N LEU A 508 16.82 -20.13 11.27
CA LEU A 508 17.74 -19.91 10.17
C LEU A 508 16.94 -19.53 8.93
N ASN A 509 17.01 -18.27 8.52
CA ASN A 509 16.38 -17.78 7.29
C ASN A 509 17.38 -17.87 6.14
N VAL A 510 17.22 -18.86 5.28
CA VAL A 510 18.14 -19.20 4.19
C VAL A 510 17.64 -18.61 2.88
N SER A 511 18.49 -17.84 2.20
CA SER A 511 18.20 -17.44 0.83
C SER A 511 18.50 -18.60 -0.12
N ILE A 512 17.66 -18.81 -1.12
CA ILE A 512 17.86 -19.80 -2.18
C ILE A 512 17.87 -19.08 -3.52
N ASP A 513 18.88 -19.35 -4.33
CA ASP A 513 19.07 -18.77 -5.66
C ASP A 513 18.60 -19.81 -6.69
N LEU A 514 17.42 -19.62 -7.29
CA LEU A 514 16.82 -20.55 -8.24
C LEU A 514 17.05 -20.12 -9.69
N ASN A 515 17.26 -21.11 -10.57
CA ASN A 515 17.29 -20.92 -12.01
C ASN A 515 15.85 -20.90 -12.54
N PRO A 516 15.36 -19.77 -13.09
CA PRO A 516 14.03 -19.72 -13.65
C PRO A 516 13.96 -20.50 -14.97
N LEU A 517 12.77 -21.01 -15.33
CA LEU A 517 12.55 -21.71 -16.60
C LEU A 517 12.81 -20.81 -17.82
N GLN A 518 12.48 -19.53 -17.69
CA GLN A 518 12.89 -18.51 -18.65
C GLN A 518 13.52 -17.35 -17.90
N GLU A 519 14.70 -16.93 -18.36
CA GLU A 519 15.45 -15.88 -17.68
C GLU A 519 14.81 -14.50 -17.89
N ILE A 520 14.75 -13.72 -16.82
CA ILE A 520 14.39 -12.30 -16.84
C ILE A 520 15.61 -11.51 -16.34
N LYS A 521 16.09 -10.55 -17.14
CA LYS A 521 17.18 -9.63 -16.77
C LYS A 521 16.71 -8.19 -16.92
N ASN A 522 16.97 -7.36 -15.92
CA ASN A 522 16.54 -5.96 -15.87
C ASN A 522 15.04 -5.80 -16.16
N GLY A 523 14.22 -6.72 -15.62
CA GLY A 523 12.77 -6.73 -15.83
C GLY A 523 12.30 -7.30 -17.17
N ARG A 524 13.20 -7.64 -18.09
CA ARG A 524 12.85 -8.10 -19.44
C ARG A 524 13.11 -9.59 -19.63
N LEU A 525 12.13 -10.29 -20.19
CA LEU A 525 12.27 -11.68 -20.60
C LEU A 525 13.39 -11.82 -21.66
N GLN A 526 14.25 -12.83 -21.52
CA GLN A 526 15.39 -13.03 -22.42
C GLN A 526 15.05 -13.84 -23.68
N THR A 527 13.83 -14.36 -23.79
CA THR A 527 13.34 -15.01 -25.01
C THR A 527 13.01 -13.98 -26.10
N PRO A 528 12.84 -14.38 -27.38
CA PRO A 528 12.50 -13.43 -28.44
C PRO A 528 11.20 -12.65 -28.18
N LEU A 529 10.23 -13.24 -27.47
CA LEU A 529 9.01 -12.56 -27.04
C LEU A 529 9.32 -11.34 -26.15
N GLY A 530 10.39 -11.38 -25.35
CA GLY A 530 10.85 -10.24 -24.58
C GLY A 530 11.25 -9.03 -25.43
N LYS A 531 11.51 -9.19 -26.74
CA LYS A 531 11.71 -8.09 -27.67
C LYS A 531 10.43 -7.43 -28.16
N VAL A 532 9.33 -8.17 -28.13
CA VAL A 532 8.00 -7.68 -28.49
C VAL A 532 7.46 -6.76 -27.40
N LEU A 533 7.74 -7.04 -26.12
CA LEU A 533 7.18 -6.31 -24.99
C LEU A 533 7.90 -4.97 -24.73
N LYS A 534 7.13 -3.91 -24.48
CA LYS A 534 7.61 -2.64 -23.92
C LYS A 534 7.50 -2.72 -22.39
N VAL A 535 8.66 -2.72 -21.73
CA VAL A 535 8.76 -2.82 -20.27
C VAL A 535 9.26 -1.50 -19.71
N TYR A 536 8.55 -0.95 -18.72
CA TYR A 536 8.98 0.24 -18.00
C TYR A 536 9.94 -0.16 -16.87
N PRO A 537 11.22 0.30 -16.90
CA PRO A 537 12.24 -0.12 -15.95
C PRO A 537 12.09 0.64 -14.64
N THR A 538 11.56 -0.02 -13.61
CA THR A 538 11.54 0.49 -12.22
C THR A 538 12.00 -0.62 -11.27
N GLU A 539 12.00 -0.38 -9.95
CA GLU A 539 12.17 -1.46 -8.94
C GLU A 539 11.16 -2.59 -9.15
N TYR A 540 10.00 -2.27 -9.73
CA TYR A 540 8.94 -3.20 -10.08
C TYR A 540 8.64 -3.12 -11.59
N PRO A 541 9.45 -3.77 -12.46
CA PRO A 541 9.30 -3.67 -13.91
C PRO A 541 7.92 -4.15 -14.38
N LYS A 542 7.30 -3.36 -15.26
CA LYS A 542 5.94 -3.62 -15.76
C LYS A 542 5.91 -3.60 -17.27
N VAL A 543 5.23 -4.58 -17.85
CA VAL A 543 4.78 -4.49 -19.25
C VAL A 543 3.72 -3.39 -19.34
N VAL A 544 3.94 -2.42 -20.22
CA VAL A 544 3.00 -1.31 -20.43
C VAL A 544 2.34 -1.35 -21.80
N ASP A 545 2.99 -2.02 -22.76
CA ASP A 545 2.60 -2.06 -24.17
C ASP A 545 3.46 -3.09 -24.94
N PHE A 546 3.29 -3.22 -26.25
CA PHE A 546 4.13 -4.04 -27.14
C PHE A 546 4.55 -3.27 -28.41
N LYS A 547 5.40 -3.88 -29.22
CA LYS A 547 5.88 -3.34 -30.49
C LYS A 547 5.34 -4.13 -31.68
N ASP A 548 4.74 -3.43 -32.63
CA ASP A 548 3.93 -3.97 -33.71
C ASP A 548 4.76 -4.82 -34.68
N GLU A 549 5.93 -4.31 -35.12
CA GLU A 549 6.79 -5.01 -36.08
C GLU A 549 7.41 -6.28 -35.47
N GLU A 550 7.95 -6.20 -34.26
CA GLU A 550 8.48 -7.38 -33.57
C GLU A 550 7.38 -8.42 -33.30
N LEU A 551 6.13 -7.99 -33.02
CA LEU A 551 5.00 -8.90 -32.88
C LEU A 551 4.65 -9.60 -34.19
N LYS A 552 4.63 -8.88 -35.32
CA LYS A 552 4.43 -9.47 -36.67
C LYS A 552 5.50 -10.50 -36.98
N GLU A 553 6.77 -10.17 -36.75
CA GLU A 553 7.89 -11.08 -37.02
C GLU A 553 7.83 -12.33 -36.15
N TRP A 554 7.52 -12.16 -34.85
CA TRP A 554 7.27 -13.27 -33.94
C TRP A 554 6.11 -14.12 -34.45
N ALA A 555 5.03 -13.48 -34.88
CA ALA A 555 3.81 -14.14 -35.36
C ALA A 555 4.04 -15.04 -36.57
N LYS A 556 4.96 -14.68 -37.47
CA LYS A 556 5.37 -15.50 -38.62
C LYS A 556 6.13 -16.76 -38.20
N LYS A 557 6.93 -16.67 -37.14
CA LYS A 557 7.89 -17.70 -36.71
C LYS A 557 7.34 -18.67 -35.67
N PHE A 558 6.32 -18.29 -34.89
CA PHE A 558 5.80 -19.20 -33.85
C PHE A 558 5.00 -20.36 -34.44
N ILE A 559 5.18 -21.55 -33.86
CA ILE A 559 4.45 -22.77 -34.16
C ILE A 559 3.40 -22.96 -33.07
N GLU A 560 2.13 -23.16 -33.44
CA GLU A 560 1.10 -23.57 -32.48
C GLU A 560 1.19 -25.09 -32.30
N LYS A 561 1.71 -25.55 -31.17
CA LYS A 561 1.57 -26.95 -30.75
C LYS A 561 0.46 -27.05 -29.69
N PRO A 562 -0.20 -28.21 -29.54
CA PRO A 562 -1.27 -28.40 -28.57
C PRO A 562 -0.73 -28.61 -27.13
N ASN A 563 0.40 -27.98 -26.79
CA ASN A 563 0.96 -28.11 -25.46
C ASN A 563 0.11 -27.35 -24.43
N ILE A 564 0.00 -27.92 -23.24
CA ILE A 564 -0.68 -27.33 -22.10
C ILE A 564 0.33 -27.07 -20.98
N GLY A 565 -0.11 -26.35 -19.94
CA GLY A 565 0.74 -26.07 -18.78
C GLY A 565 1.95 -25.23 -19.15
N VAL A 566 3.02 -25.40 -18.36
CA VAL A 566 4.24 -24.62 -18.46
C VAL A 566 5.00 -24.85 -19.77
N ASN A 567 4.89 -26.05 -20.36
CA ASN A 567 5.55 -26.38 -21.63
C ASN A 567 5.10 -25.49 -22.80
N SER A 568 3.90 -24.91 -22.71
CA SER A 568 3.37 -24.00 -23.73
C SER A 568 3.88 -22.55 -23.62
N LEU A 569 4.65 -22.20 -22.59
CA LEU A 569 5.14 -20.82 -22.39
C LEU A 569 6.01 -20.31 -23.54
N THR A 570 6.72 -21.21 -24.23
CA THR A 570 7.58 -20.90 -25.38
C THR A 570 6.82 -20.81 -26.71
N GLU A 571 5.50 -21.05 -26.69
CA GLU A 571 4.68 -21.19 -27.89
C GLU A 571 3.57 -20.14 -27.95
N GLY A 572 3.34 -19.58 -29.15
CA GLY A 572 2.33 -18.53 -29.37
C GLY A 572 2.52 -17.29 -28.50
N PHE A 573 1.45 -16.49 -28.35
CA PHE A 573 1.42 -15.37 -27.40
C PHE A 573 0.03 -15.22 -26.79
N ARG A 574 -0.04 -15.29 -25.46
CA ARG A 574 -1.26 -15.24 -24.66
C ARG A 574 -1.10 -14.27 -23.50
N VAL A 575 -2.15 -13.49 -23.26
CA VAL A 575 -2.21 -12.49 -22.20
C VAL A 575 -3.43 -12.78 -21.34
N MET A 576 -3.24 -12.82 -20.02
CA MET A 576 -4.32 -12.88 -19.04
C MET A 576 -4.49 -11.51 -18.40
N SER A 577 -5.66 -10.92 -18.50
CA SER A 577 -6.00 -9.71 -17.75
C SER A 577 -6.68 -10.05 -16.43
N VAL A 578 -6.51 -9.20 -15.44
CA VAL A 578 -7.01 -9.37 -14.07
C VAL A 578 -7.66 -8.07 -13.60
N ASP A 579 -8.95 -8.15 -13.33
CA ASP A 579 -9.72 -7.13 -12.59
C ASP A 579 -9.84 -7.58 -11.14
N LEU A 580 -9.39 -6.76 -10.20
CA LEU A 580 -9.41 -7.13 -8.78
C LEU A 580 -10.76 -6.71 -8.20
N GLY A 581 -11.41 -7.62 -7.48
CA GLY A 581 -12.71 -7.38 -6.89
C GLY A 581 -12.69 -7.34 -5.36
N GLN A 582 -13.77 -6.80 -4.79
CA GLN A 582 -14.04 -6.86 -3.34
C GLN A 582 -14.95 -8.04 -2.95
N ARG A 583 -15.79 -8.51 -3.88
CA ARG A 583 -16.75 -9.62 -3.67
C ARG A 583 -16.15 -10.95 -4.09
N THR A 584 -15.68 -10.99 -5.33
CA THR A 584 -14.79 -12.01 -5.90
C THR A 584 -13.36 -11.50 -5.76
N SER A 585 -12.39 -12.38 -5.48
CA SER A 585 -11.00 -11.95 -5.34
C SER A 585 -10.45 -11.33 -6.63
N ALA A 586 -10.73 -11.96 -7.77
CA ALA A 586 -10.39 -11.44 -9.08
C ALA A 586 -11.32 -11.99 -10.17
N ALA A 587 -11.51 -11.22 -11.23
CA ALA A 587 -12.05 -11.71 -12.50
C ALA A 587 -10.93 -11.70 -13.53
N VAL A 588 -10.80 -12.78 -14.31
CA VAL A 588 -9.75 -12.89 -15.33
C VAL A 588 -10.31 -13.14 -16.71
N SER A 589 -9.58 -12.66 -17.72
CA SER A 589 -9.90 -12.89 -19.13
C SER A 589 -8.63 -13.18 -19.92
N ILE A 590 -8.63 -14.27 -20.69
CA ILE A 590 -7.45 -14.75 -21.43
C ILE A 590 -7.71 -14.60 -22.93
N PHE A 591 -6.74 -14.00 -23.61
CA PHE A 591 -6.73 -13.80 -25.06
C PHE A 591 -5.46 -14.41 -25.66
N LYS A 592 -5.58 -14.96 -26.88
CA LYS A 592 -4.45 -15.46 -27.67
C LYS A 592 -4.31 -14.68 -28.97
N VAL A 593 -3.07 -14.46 -29.41
CA VAL A 593 -2.81 -13.89 -30.73
C VAL A 593 -2.99 -14.95 -31.81
N THR A 594 -3.78 -14.63 -32.84
CA THR A 594 -4.04 -15.47 -34.02
C THR A 594 -3.79 -14.69 -35.30
N ARG A 595 -3.42 -15.40 -36.37
CA ARG A 595 -3.19 -14.79 -37.70
C ARG A 595 -4.50 -14.51 -38.44
N ASN A 596 -5.48 -15.39 -38.26
CA ASN A 596 -6.76 -15.30 -38.96
C ASN A 596 -7.85 -14.76 -38.04
N LYS A 597 -8.80 -14.06 -38.65
CA LYS A 597 -10.03 -13.62 -37.99
C LYS A 597 -10.83 -14.85 -37.53
N PRO A 598 -11.40 -14.86 -36.32
CA PRO A 598 -12.24 -15.96 -35.87
C PRO A 598 -13.49 -16.14 -36.74
N PRO A 599 -13.94 -17.39 -36.99
CA PRO A 599 -15.06 -17.69 -37.89
C PRO A 599 -16.46 -17.38 -37.32
N GLU A 600 -16.59 -17.12 -36.02
CA GLU A 600 -17.88 -16.91 -35.35
C GLU A 600 -18.11 -15.43 -34.97
N ASP A 601 -19.21 -14.83 -35.41
CA ASP A 601 -19.63 -13.45 -35.05
C ASP A 601 -19.88 -13.25 -33.55
N ASN A 602 -20.14 -14.35 -32.82
CA ASN A 602 -20.36 -14.32 -31.38
C ASN A 602 -19.08 -14.32 -30.55
N LYS A 603 -17.93 -14.70 -31.12
CA LYS A 603 -16.67 -14.79 -30.39
C LYS A 603 -16.06 -13.40 -30.21
N ILE A 604 -15.68 -13.06 -28.97
CA ILE A 604 -15.02 -11.77 -28.69
C ILE A 604 -13.59 -11.83 -29.25
N TYR A 605 -13.22 -10.84 -30.06
CA TYR A 605 -11.85 -10.63 -30.50
C TYR A 605 -11.56 -9.14 -30.65
N PHE A 606 -10.28 -8.79 -30.66
CA PHE A 606 -9.79 -7.46 -30.95
C PHE A 606 -8.80 -7.53 -32.09
N GLU A 607 -8.96 -6.69 -33.11
CA GLU A 607 -7.94 -6.50 -34.12
C GLU A 607 -6.73 -5.81 -33.49
N ILE A 608 -5.54 -6.38 -33.69
CA ILE A 608 -4.31 -5.84 -33.13
C ILE A 608 -3.81 -4.78 -34.11
N ALA A 609 -3.86 -3.53 -33.67
CA ALA A 609 -3.60 -2.36 -34.50
C ALA A 609 -2.27 -2.48 -35.27
N ASN A 610 -2.29 -2.10 -36.55
CA ASN A 610 -1.15 -2.11 -37.47
C ASN A 610 -0.50 -3.49 -37.73
N THR A 611 -1.05 -4.61 -37.28
CA THR A 611 -0.42 -5.95 -37.42
C THR A 611 -1.07 -6.91 -38.40
N GLY A 612 -2.37 -6.75 -38.68
CA GLY A 612 -3.17 -7.76 -39.39
C GLY A 612 -3.40 -9.04 -38.57
N LEU A 613 -3.09 -9.02 -37.27
CA LEU A 613 -3.32 -10.12 -36.33
C LEU A 613 -4.56 -9.83 -35.47
N TYR A 614 -5.05 -10.87 -34.79
CA TYR A 614 -6.22 -10.79 -33.93
C TYR A 614 -5.91 -11.32 -32.54
N ALA A 615 -6.34 -10.61 -31.51
CA ALA A 615 -6.40 -11.12 -30.15
C ALA A 615 -7.77 -11.78 -29.95
N THR A 616 -7.79 -13.11 -29.94
CA THR A 616 -9.03 -13.90 -29.82
C THR A 616 -9.25 -14.31 -28.37
N HIS A 617 -10.47 -14.10 -27.86
CA HIS A 617 -10.87 -14.56 -26.53
C HIS A 617 -10.83 -16.08 -26.43
N CYS A 618 -10.22 -16.57 -25.34
CA CYS A 618 -10.14 -18.00 -25.03
C CYS A 618 -11.13 -18.38 -23.92
N ARG A 619 -11.04 -17.69 -22.78
CA ARG A 619 -11.87 -17.96 -21.59
C ARG A 619 -11.89 -16.77 -20.65
N SER A 620 -12.96 -16.66 -19.87
CA SER A 620 -13.05 -15.76 -18.72
C SER A 620 -13.57 -16.55 -17.52
N LEU A 621 -13.10 -16.21 -16.32
CA LEU A 621 -13.54 -16.88 -15.10
C LEU A 621 -13.40 -15.97 -13.89
N LEU A 622 -14.19 -16.25 -12.86
CA LEU A 622 -14.06 -15.65 -11.54
C LEU A 622 -13.13 -16.50 -10.70
N LEU A 623 -12.11 -15.87 -10.13
CA LEU A 623 -11.18 -16.50 -9.20
C LEU A 623 -11.67 -16.19 -7.78
N ASN A 624 -12.24 -17.21 -7.15
CA ASN A 624 -12.76 -17.13 -5.79
C ASN A 624 -11.81 -17.83 -4.83
N LEU A 625 -11.44 -17.14 -3.75
CA LEU A 625 -10.77 -17.76 -2.62
C LEU A 625 -11.77 -18.53 -1.75
N PRO A 626 -11.30 -19.48 -0.92
CA PRO A 626 -12.16 -20.19 0.02
C PRO A 626 -13.03 -19.23 0.84
N GLY A 627 -14.34 -19.47 0.85
CA GLY A 627 -15.33 -18.66 1.56
C GLY A 627 -15.90 -17.45 0.79
N GLU A 628 -15.49 -17.20 -0.45
CA GLU A 628 -16.08 -16.10 -1.26
C GLU A 628 -17.36 -16.49 -1.99
N SER A 629 -17.57 -17.80 -2.18
CA SER A 629 -18.82 -18.36 -2.71
C SER A 629 -19.49 -19.23 -1.63
N PRO A 630 -20.01 -18.62 -0.55
CA PRO A 630 -20.70 -19.39 0.48
C PRO A 630 -21.98 -20.00 -0.08
N ASP A 631 -22.32 -21.22 0.36
CA ASP A 631 -23.65 -21.77 0.15
C ASP A 631 -24.67 -21.09 1.08
N ARG A 632 -25.96 -21.36 0.85
CA ARG A 632 -27.06 -20.80 1.64
C ARG A 632 -26.94 -21.10 3.14
N LYS A 633 -26.50 -22.29 3.54
CA LYS A 633 -26.35 -22.68 4.94
C LYS A 633 -25.24 -21.87 5.61
N VAL A 634 -24.15 -21.63 4.89
CA VAL A 634 -23.05 -20.79 5.34
C VAL A 634 -23.49 -19.33 5.47
N GLU A 635 -24.27 -18.80 4.51
CA GLU A 635 -24.82 -17.44 4.58
C GLU A 635 -25.73 -17.24 5.80
N GLU A 636 -26.63 -18.18 6.08
CA GLU A 636 -27.51 -18.15 7.26
C GLU A 636 -26.69 -18.12 8.56
N LYS A 637 -25.69 -19.00 8.71
CA LYS A 637 -24.79 -18.98 9.88
C LYS A 637 -23.97 -17.69 9.99
N ARG A 638 -23.52 -17.11 8.88
CA ARG A 638 -22.83 -15.80 8.89
C ARG A 638 -23.75 -14.70 9.40
N LYS A 639 -25.03 -14.75 9.01
CA LYS A 639 -26.07 -13.80 9.46
C LYS A 639 -26.31 -13.91 10.96
N GLU A 640 -26.54 -15.10 11.49
CA GLU A 640 -26.72 -15.36 12.93
C GLU A 640 -25.57 -14.80 13.77
N ARG A 641 -24.32 -14.99 13.31
CA ARG A 641 -23.13 -14.48 14.00
C ARG A 641 -23.07 -12.95 14.02
N ASN A 642 -23.42 -12.32 12.90
CA ASN A 642 -23.51 -10.87 12.79
C ASN A 642 -24.65 -10.31 13.66
N GLU A 643 -25.78 -11.01 13.75
CA GLU A 643 -26.90 -10.66 14.65
C GLU A 643 -26.48 -10.75 16.12
N ALA A 644 -25.81 -11.83 16.54
CA ALA A 644 -25.28 -11.96 17.89
C ALA A 644 -24.28 -10.83 18.23
N PHE A 645 -23.40 -10.47 17.28
CA PHE A 645 -22.50 -9.31 17.42
C PHE A 645 -23.27 -8.00 17.57
N ARG A 646 -24.27 -7.74 16.71
CA ARG A 646 -25.09 -6.52 16.76
C ARG A 646 -25.87 -6.42 18.06
N ALA A 647 -26.41 -7.53 18.55
CA ALA A 647 -27.15 -7.60 19.81
C ALA A 647 -26.27 -7.17 21.01
N VAL A 648 -25.01 -7.62 21.07
CA VAL A 648 -24.06 -7.21 22.13
C VAL A 648 -23.58 -5.76 21.91
N ARG A 649 -23.28 -5.37 20.67
CA ARG A 649 -22.84 -4.00 20.35
C ARG A 649 -23.87 -2.96 20.78
N PHE A 650 -25.16 -3.25 20.62
CA PHE A 650 -26.23 -2.35 21.05
C PHE A 650 -26.24 -2.13 22.58
N GLN A 651 -26.00 -3.18 23.37
CA GLN A 651 -25.87 -3.05 24.83
C GLN A 651 -24.69 -2.17 25.24
N VAL A 652 -23.52 -2.35 24.60
CA VAL A 652 -22.34 -1.49 24.86
C VAL A 652 -22.62 -0.04 24.50
N ARG A 653 -23.35 0.20 23.40
CA ARG A 653 -23.76 1.55 22.98
C ARG A 653 -24.68 2.21 24.02
N LEU A 654 -25.65 1.47 24.57
CA LEU A 654 -26.58 2.00 25.56
C LEU A 654 -25.87 2.41 26.86
N LEU A 655 -24.83 1.69 27.30
CA LEU A 655 -24.01 2.12 28.45
C LEU A 655 -23.41 3.51 28.21
N SER A 656 -22.88 3.75 27.00
CA SER A 656 -22.38 5.09 26.64
C SER A 656 -23.50 6.13 26.58
N GLN A 657 -24.71 5.76 26.15
CA GLN A 657 -25.87 6.67 26.15
C GLN A 657 -26.33 7.03 27.57
N ILE A 658 -26.32 6.08 28.51
CA ILE A 658 -26.61 6.36 29.93
C ILE A 658 -25.65 7.44 30.45
N LEU A 659 -24.34 7.26 30.26
CA LEU A 659 -23.37 8.27 30.74
C LEU A 659 -23.54 9.62 30.05
N ARG A 660 -23.95 9.66 28.77
CA ARG A 660 -24.19 10.92 28.03
C ARG A 660 -25.38 11.72 28.55
N LEU A 661 -26.30 11.12 29.32
CA LEU A 661 -27.42 11.85 29.91
C LEU A 661 -26.98 12.96 30.90
N HIS A 662 -25.72 12.95 31.37
CA HIS A 662 -25.18 14.05 32.18
C HIS A 662 -25.11 15.39 31.42
N THR A 663 -25.12 15.35 30.08
CA THR A 663 -25.10 16.55 29.22
C THR A 663 -26.46 17.24 29.12
N LYS A 664 -27.53 16.62 29.66
CA LYS A 664 -28.89 17.17 29.62
C LYS A 664 -29.18 17.90 30.93
N GLU A 665 -29.41 19.19 30.83
CA GLU A 665 -29.49 20.06 32.01
C GLU A 665 -30.93 20.18 32.51
N THR A 666 -31.89 20.26 31.59
CA THR A 666 -33.31 20.45 31.93
C THR A 666 -34.05 19.12 32.07
N ARG A 667 -35.17 19.15 32.80
CA ARG A 667 -36.07 18.02 32.97
C ARG A 667 -36.62 17.53 31.62
N GLU A 668 -37.02 18.48 30.77
CA GLU A 668 -37.60 18.21 29.45
C GLU A 668 -36.58 17.54 28.52
N GLU A 669 -35.32 18.01 28.53
CA GLU A 669 -34.23 17.39 27.78
C GLU A 669 -33.93 15.97 28.24
N ARG A 670 -33.85 15.75 29.56
CA ARG A 670 -33.63 14.42 30.16
C ARG A 670 -34.75 13.46 29.76
N LEU A 671 -36.01 13.86 29.92
CA LEU A 671 -37.18 13.05 29.57
C LEU A 671 -37.25 12.73 28.07
N SER A 672 -36.99 13.73 27.22
CA SER A 672 -37.02 13.56 25.77
C SER A 672 -35.96 12.55 25.30
N GLU A 673 -34.72 12.69 25.78
CA GLU A 673 -33.64 11.76 25.42
C GLU A 673 -33.93 10.33 25.91
N ILE A 674 -34.44 10.18 27.14
CA ILE A 674 -34.79 8.85 27.67
C ILE A 674 -35.93 8.22 26.86
N LYS A 675 -36.98 8.98 26.50
CA LYS A 675 -38.07 8.50 25.64
C LYS A 675 -37.55 8.02 24.28
N ASN A 676 -36.63 8.77 23.67
CA ASN A 676 -36.00 8.38 22.41
C ASN A 676 -35.20 7.06 22.55
N ILE A 677 -34.46 6.90 23.64
CA ILE A 677 -33.73 5.66 23.91
C ILE A 677 -34.69 4.49 24.13
N LEU A 678 -35.75 4.67 24.94
CA LEU A 678 -36.76 3.64 25.20
C LEU A 678 -37.50 3.19 23.93
N LYS A 679 -37.81 4.13 23.02
CA LYS A 679 -38.34 3.82 21.69
C LYS A 679 -37.36 2.94 20.92
N SER A 680 -36.08 3.32 20.89
CA SER A 680 -35.04 2.52 20.21
C SER A 680 -34.86 1.11 20.78
N ILE A 681 -35.07 0.90 22.09
CA ILE A 681 -35.04 -0.43 22.74
C ILE A 681 -36.26 -1.26 22.34
N THR A 682 -37.44 -0.62 22.32
CA THR A 682 -38.71 -1.27 21.97
C THR A 682 -38.67 -1.79 20.54
N ASP A 683 -38.20 -0.95 19.61
CA ASP A 683 -38.13 -1.22 18.18
C ASP A 683 -36.98 -2.18 17.81
N TYR A 684 -36.05 -2.49 18.73
CA TYR A 684 -34.90 -3.33 18.42
C TYR A 684 -35.28 -4.81 18.30
N GLN A 685 -35.21 -5.34 17.08
CA GLN A 685 -35.72 -6.68 16.75
C GLN A 685 -34.86 -7.85 17.25
N LEU A 686 -33.55 -7.64 17.49
CA LEU A 686 -32.62 -8.73 17.82
C LEU A 686 -32.62 -9.14 19.31
N TRP A 687 -33.46 -8.51 20.13
CA TRP A 687 -33.54 -8.80 21.57
C TRP A 687 -34.87 -9.44 21.92
N ASP A 688 -34.82 -10.41 22.84
CA ASP A 688 -36.02 -10.95 23.46
C ASP A 688 -36.68 -9.93 24.40
N ASN A 689 -37.95 -10.18 24.74
CA ASN A 689 -38.72 -9.29 25.61
C ASN A 689 -38.11 -9.19 27.02
N LYS A 690 -37.46 -10.25 27.50
CA LYS A 690 -36.81 -10.27 28.82
C LYS A 690 -35.65 -9.27 28.89
N LEU A 691 -34.77 -9.26 27.90
CA LEU A 691 -33.65 -8.33 27.83
C LEU A 691 -34.13 -6.89 27.61
N LYS A 692 -35.14 -6.69 26.76
CA LYS A 692 -35.78 -5.37 26.61
C LYS A 692 -36.30 -4.84 27.94
N GLU A 693 -36.97 -5.68 28.72
CA GLU A 693 -37.53 -5.30 30.01
C GLU A 693 -36.45 -4.94 31.04
N ILE A 694 -35.36 -5.72 31.11
CA ILE A 694 -34.20 -5.40 31.98
C ILE A 694 -33.66 -3.99 31.67
N TRP A 695 -33.52 -3.64 30.39
CA TRP A 695 -33.06 -2.30 30.01
C TRP A 695 -34.10 -1.21 30.29
N ARG A 696 -35.39 -1.47 30.03
CA ARG A 696 -36.47 -0.52 30.34
C ARG A 696 -36.50 -0.18 31.83
N GLN A 697 -36.40 -1.18 32.70
CA GLN A 697 -36.32 -0.98 34.15
C GLN A 697 -35.16 -0.07 34.55
N GLY A 698 -33.98 -0.23 33.93
CA GLY A 698 -32.84 0.66 34.17
C GLY A 698 -33.13 2.12 33.84
N PHE A 699 -33.82 2.40 32.73
CA PHE A 699 -34.20 3.76 32.33
C PHE A 699 -35.42 4.30 33.11
N TYR A 700 -36.35 3.45 33.56
CA TYR A 700 -37.46 3.88 34.43
C TYR A 700 -36.97 4.38 35.79
N ILE A 701 -35.89 3.79 36.34
CA ILE A 701 -35.23 4.34 37.52
C ILE A 701 -34.80 5.79 37.26
N LEU A 702 -34.22 6.08 36.09
CA LEU A 702 -33.79 7.43 35.73
C LEU A 702 -34.97 8.38 35.47
N ILE A 703 -36.09 7.91 34.90
CA ILE A 703 -37.31 8.71 34.71
C ILE A 703 -37.82 9.25 36.03
N ASN A 704 -37.82 8.44 37.08
CA ASN A 704 -38.28 8.86 38.41
C ASN A 704 -37.34 9.86 39.10
N LYS A 705 -36.19 10.17 38.48
CA LYS A 705 -35.11 10.98 39.05
C LYS A 705 -34.76 12.18 38.16
N VAL A 706 -35.55 12.47 37.12
CA VAL A 706 -35.28 13.58 36.18
C VAL A 706 -35.29 14.96 36.84
N ASN A 707 -35.97 15.12 37.97
CA ASN A 707 -36.06 16.37 38.74
C ASN A 707 -34.89 16.57 39.71
N TYR A 708 -33.95 15.62 39.81
CA TYR A 708 -32.81 15.72 40.71
C TYR A 708 -31.86 16.87 40.32
N SER A 709 -31.14 17.40 41.30
CA SER A 709 -30.05 18.37 41.05
C SER A 709 -28.99 17.77 40.12
N LYS A 710 -28.13 18.61 39.51
CA LYS A 710 -27.13 18.17 38.53
C LYS A 710 -26.19 17.10 39.11
N ASP A 711 -25.77 17.25 40.36
CA ASP A 711 -24.86 16.32 41.02
C ASP A 711 -25.55 15.02 41.45
N GLU A 712 -26.77 15.10 41.95
CA GLU A 712 -27.58 13.92 42.28
C GLU A 712 -27.95 13.12 41.02
N TRP A 713 -28.32 13.81 39.94
CA TRP A 713 -28.56 13.21 38.62
C TRP A 713 -27.32 12.46 38.11
N LYS A 714 -26.15 13.09 38.23
CA LYS A 714 -24.87 12.47 37.84
C LYS A 714 -24.58 11.21 38.67
N LYS A 715 -24.82 11.25 39.99
CA LYS A 715 -24.68 10.08 40.87
C LYS A 715 -25.62 8.94 40.45
N GLU A 716 -26.89 9.23 40.19
CA GLU A 716 -27.87 8.23 39.76
C GLU A 716 -27.53 7.62 38.39
N ILE A 717 -27.07 8.43 37.43
CA ILE A 717 -26.55 7.94 36.14
C ILE A 717 -25.43 6.92 36.36
N ILE A 718 -24.47 7.21 37.24
CA ILE A 718 -23.35 6.31 37.54
C ILE A 718 -23.85 5.01 38.20
N THR A 719 -24.79 5.11 39.14
CA THR A 719 -25.39 3.95 39.81
C THR A 719 -26.09 3.02 38.82
N VAL A 720 -26.96 3.58 37.96
CA VAL A 720 -27.65 2.81 36.92
C VAL A 720 -26.65 2.24 35.92
N HIS A 721 -25.66 3.03 35.48
CA HIS A 721 -24.61 2.55 34.58
C HIS A 721 -23.89 1.33 35.14
N ARG A 722 -23.42 1.36 36.41
CA ARG A 722 -22.72 0.24 37.06
C ARG A 722 -23.57 -1.02 37.14
N LYS A 723 -24.86 -0.87 37.49
CA LYS A 723 -25.81 -1.99 37.53
C LYS A 723 -25.96 -2.64 36.15
N MET A 724 -26.13 -1.83 35.10
CA MET A 724 -26.28 -2.32 33.72
C MET A 724 -24.96 -2.89 33.19
N GLU A 725 -23.83 -2.29 33.52
CA GLU A 725 -22.49 -2.71 33.12
C GLU A 725 -22.19 -4.15 33.54
N ALA A 726 -22.60 -4.57 34.74
CA ALA A 726 -22.46 -5.94 35.21
C ALA A 726 -23.19 -6.94 34.29
N GLN A 727 -24.43 -6.62 33.89
CA GLN A 727 -25.24 -7.43 32.97
C GLN A 727 -24.60 -7.51 31.58
N VAL A 728 -24.16 -6.37 31.04
CA VAL A 728 -23.47 -6.32 29.75
C VAL A 728 -22.16 -7.10 29.80
N GLY A 729 -21.45 -7.07 30.93
CA GLY A 729 -20.22 -7.84 31.14
C GLY A 729 -20.43 -9.35 31.01
N VAL A 730 -21.53 -9.87 31.57
CA VAL A 730 -21.93 -11.27 31.40
C VAL A 730 -22.24 -11.57 29.93
N ALA A 731 -23.00 -10.70 29.26
CA ALA A 731 -23.35 -10.86 27.85
C ALA A 731 -22.10 -10.87 26.93
N VAL A 732 -21.18 -9.92 27.11
CA VAL A 732 -19.91 -9.83 26.37
C VAL A 732 -19.04 -11.06 26.65
N SER A 733 -18.97 -11.52 27.91
CA SER A 733 -18.22 -12.72 28.28
C SER A 733 -18.80 -13.98 27.61
N LYS A 734 -20.13 -14.16 27.65
CA LYS A 734 -20.83 -15.28 27.01
C LYS A 734 -20.61 -15.27 25.49
N TRP A 735 -20.77 -14.11 24.84
CA TRP A 735 -20.51 -13.94 23.42
C TRP A 735 -19.04 -14.23 23.07
N ARG A 736 -18.07 -13.69 23.81
CA ARG A 736 -16.65 -13.96 23.56
C ARG A 736 -16.29 -15.44 23.74
N LYS A 737 -16.89 -16.11 24.73
CA LYS A 737 -16.72 -17.56 24.95
C LYS A 737 -17.37 -18.37 23.82
N SER A 738 -18.52 -17.94 23.29
CA SER A 738 -19.14 -18.63 22.14
C SER A 738 -18.24 -18.56 20.92
N LEU A 739 -17.57 -17.43 20.65
CA LEU A 739 -16.58 -17.35 19.56
C LEU A 739 -15.45 -18.38 19.67
N ARG A 740 -15.07 -18.78 20.90
CA ARG A 740 -14.01 -19.78 21.16
C ARG A 740 -14.51 -21.23 21.13
N LYS A 741 -15.65 -21.53 21.76
CA LYS A 741 -16.25 -22.89 21.76
C LYS A 741 -16.67 -23.33 20.35
N VAL A 742 -17.12 -22.37 19.55
CA VAL A 742 -17.57 -22.54 18.15
C VAL A 742 -16.36 -22.63 17.20
N ASN A 743 -15.09 -22.68 17.63
CA ASN A 743 -13.98 -22.83 16.67
C ASN A 743 -14.10 -24.10 15.80
N LYS A 744 -14.76 -25.16 16.28
CA LYS A 744 -15.15 -26.33 15.46
C LYS A 744 -16.26 -25.99 14.46
N GLU A 745 -17.23 -25.17 14.85
CA GLU A 745 -18.40 -24.75 14.06
C GLU A 745 -18.15 -23.56 13.11
N ARG A 746 -17.10 -22.75 13.36
CA ARG A 746 -16.63 -21.65 12.49
C ARG A 746 -15.81 -22.18 11.32
N ARG A 747 -15.27 -23.40 11.44
CA ARG A 747 -14.55 -24.09 10.38
C ARG A 747 -15.48 -24.24 9.16
N GLY A 748 -14.98 -23.90 7.98
CA GLY A 748 -15.75 -23.93 6.73
C GLY A 748 -16.67 -22.72 6.51
N LEU A 749 -16.89 -21.85 7.51
CA LEU A 749 -17.77 -20.69 7.33
C LEU A 749 -17.10 -19.50 6.65
N ALA A 750 -15.84 -19.22 6.98
CA ALA A 750 -15.21 -17.93 6.66
C ALA A 750 -14.16 -18.02 5.54
N GLY A 751 -13.35 -19.09 5.54
CA GLY A 751 -12.23 -19.26 4.62
C GLY A 751 -11.26 -18.07 4.65
N LEU A 752 -10.74 -17.67 3.50
CA LEU A 752 -9.87 -16.50 3.33
C LEU A 752 -10.64 -15.26 2.86
N SER A 753 -11.97 -15.28 2.88
CA SER A 753 -12.82 -14.21 2.37
C SER A 753 -12.65 -12.87 3.10
N MET A 754 -13.03 -11.78 2.44
CA MET A 754 -13.07 -10.45 3.06
C MET A 754 -14.06 -10.38 4.24
N TRP A 755 -15.10 -11.22 4.24
CA TRP A 755 -16.02 -11.36 5.36
C TRP A 755 -15.30 -11.82 6.64
N ASN A 756 -14.34 -12.75 6.53
CA ASN A 756 -13.55 -13.23 7.67
C ASN A 756 -12.74 -12.06 8.30
N VAL A 757 -12.06 -11.28 7.45
CA VAL A 757 -11.29 -10.10 7.86
C VAL A 757 -12.21 -9.08 8.56
N GLU A 758 -13.40 -8.84 8.01
CA GLU A 758 -14.35 -7.89 8.57
C GLU A 758 -14.90 -8.34 9.92
N GLU A 759 -15.32 -9.61 10.05
CA GLU A 759 -15.83 -10.17 11.30
C GLU A 759 -14.79 -10.04 12.42
N LEU A 760 -13.53 -10.43 12.17
CA LEU A 760 -12.44 -10.33 13.13
C LEU A 760 -12.14 -8.88 13.51
N ASN A 761 -12.17 -7.97 12.55
CA ASN A 761 -11.95 -6.54 12.78
C ASN A 761 -13.07 -5.92 13.61
N GLN A 762 -14.34 -6.21 13.30
CA GLN A 762 -15.50 -5.74 14.05
C GLN A 762 -15.50 -6.29 15.48
N THR A 763 -15.15 -7.57 15.65
CA THR A 763 -14.98 -8.21 16.96
C THR A 763 -13.94 -7.46 17.79
N ARG A 764 -12.77 -7.16 17.21
CA ARG A 764 -11.72 -6.40 17.88
C ARG A 764 -12.20 -4.99 18.27
N LYS A 765 -12.86 -4.27 17.36
CA LYS A 765 -13.39 -2.92 17.63
C LYS A 765 -14.42 -2.91 18.77
N LEU A 766 -15.31 -3.90 18.82
CA LEU A 766 -16.25 -4.02 19.92
C LEU A 766 -15.55 -4.33 21.26
N LEU A 767 -14.52 -5.18 21.25
CA LEU A 767 -13.74 -5.45 22.46
C LEU A 767 -12.98 -4.22 22.95
N ILE A 768 -12.44 -3.39 22.04
CA ILE A 768 -11.83 -2.10 22.40
C ILE A 768 -12.89 -1.18 22.99
N SER A 769 -14.03 -1.00 22.31
CA SER A 769 -15.13 -0.16 22.79
C SER A 769 -15.67 -0.61 24.14
N TRP A 770 -15.70 -1.92 24.40
CA TRP A 770 -16.04 -2.46 25.70
C TRP A 770 -14.95 -2.13 26.73
N SER A 771 -13.70 -2.52 26.50
CA SER A 771 -12.61 -2.37 27.47
C SER A 771 -12.23 -0.92 27.78
N LYS A 772 -12.33 -0.03 26.79
CA LYS A 772 -11.99 1.40 26.88
C LYS A 772 -13.21 2.31 27.00
N ARG A 773 -14.38 1.76 27.39
CA ARG A 773 -15.52 2.59 27.77
C ARG A 773 -15.15 3.46 28.97
N SER A 774 -15.78 4.63 29.08
CA SER A 774 -15.72 5.40 30.30
C SER A 774 -16.63 4.80 31.38
N ARG A 775 -16.26 5.01 32.65
CA ARG A 775 -17.14 4.79 33.82
C ARG A 775 -17.54 6.10 34.49
N THR A 776 -16.95 7.20 34.04
CA THR A 776 -17.17 8.55 34.56
C THR A 776 -17.77 9.40 33.45
N PRO A 777 -18.92 10.06 33.67
CA PRO A 777 -19.49 10.95 32.66
C PRO A 777 -18.48 12.02 32.22
N GLY A 778 -18.26 12.14 30.90
CA GLY A 778 -17.35 13.13 30.29
C GLY A 778 -15.88 12.69 30.15
N GLU A 779 -15.45 11.62 30.84
CA GLU A 779 -14.06 11.16 30.78
C GLU A 779 -13.72 10.45 29.45
N ALA A 780 -12.59 10.82 28.83
CA ALA A 780 -12.10 10.25 27.59
C ALA A 780 -11.04 9.16 27.84
N ASN A 781 -11.43 7.89 27.71
CA ASN A 781 -10.51 6.76 27.87
C ASN A 781 -9.84 6.39 26.54
N ARG A 782 -8.52 6.58 26.47
CA ARG A 782 -7.70 6.19 25.32
C ARG A 782 -6.90 4.92 25.61
N ILE A 783 -6.41 4.30 24.54
CA ILE A 783 -5.33 3.32 24.64
C ILE A 783 -4.06 4.14 24.81
N GLY A 784 -3.27 3.89 25.87
CA GLY A 784 -2.00 4.59 26.06
C GLY A 784 -1.00 4.23 24.96
N ASP A 785 0.02 5.07 24.75
CA ASP A 785 0.96 4.91 23.63
C ASP A 785 1.72 3.57 23.67
N GLU A 786 2.02 3.07 24.87
CA GLU A 786 2.69 1.77 25.07
C GLU A 786 1.70 0.59 25.22
N GLU A 787 0.39 0.86 25.29
CA GLU A 787 -0.60 -0.15 25.63
C GLU A 787 -0.99 -1.01 24.42
N LYS A 788 -0.57 -2.28 24.43
CA LYS A 788 -0.90 -3.24 23.37
C LYS A 788 -2.24 -3.94 23.64
N PHE A 789 -3.31 -3.56 22.92
CA PHE A 789 -4.63 -4.24 23.05
C PHE A 789 -4.76 -5.49 22.15
N GLY A 790 -5.21 -6.62 22.71
CA GLY A 790 -5.64 -7.80 21.93
C GLY A 790 -4.63 -8.33 20.91
N LEU A 791 -3.33 -8.31 21.25
CA LEU A 791 -2.20 -8.54 20.34
C LEU A 791 -2.32 -9.84 19.52
N HIS A 792 -2.72 -10.94 20.15
CA HIS A 792 -2.90 -12.23 19.47
C HIS A 792 -3.95 -12.14 18.34
N GLN A 793 -5.08 -11.47 18.58
CA GLN A 793 -6.13 -11.28 17.57
C GLN A 793 -5.64 -10.38 16.42
N LEU A 794 -4.88 -9.32 16.74
CA LEU A 794 -4.29 -8.44 15.72
C LEU A 794 -3.32 -9.21 14.81
N THR A 795 -2.47 -10.04 15.42
CA THR A 795 -1.52 -10.91 14.71
C THR A 795 -2.24 -11.90 13.82
N HIS A 796 -3.28 -12.56 14.35
CA HIS A 796 -4.08 -13.49 13.57
C HIS A 796 -4.72 -12.81 12.36
N LEU A 797 -5.23 -11.57 12.53
CA LEU A 797 -5.80 -10.79 11.44
C LEU A 797 -4.75 -10.41 10.39
N GLN A 798 -3.54 -10.02 10.81
CA GLN A 798 -2.42 -9.75 9.88
C GLN A 798 -2.02 -11.01 9.12
N ASN A 799 -1.80 -12.13 9.81
CA ASN A 799 -1.46 -13.40 9.18
C ASN A 799 -2.54 -13.87 8.19
N LEU A 800 -3.82 -13.66 8.51
CA LEU A 800 -4.93 -13.98 7.61
C LEU A 800 -4.89 -13.12 6.33
N LYS A 801 -4.59 -11.82 6.45
CA LYS A 801 -4.44 -10.93 5.29
C LYS A 801 -3.25 -11.34 4.42
N ASP A 802 -2.12 -11.68 5.05
CA ASP A 802 -0.92 -12.12 4.35
C ASP A 802 -1.13 -13.47 3.65
N ASP A 803 -1.82 -14.41 4.28
CA ASP A 803 -2.18 -15.70 3.66
C ASP A 803 -3.14 -15.50 2.50
N ARG A 804 -4.21 -14.70 2.68
CA ARG A 804 -5.11 -14.31 1.59
C ARG A 804 -4.36 -13.75 0.39
N LEU A 805 -3.42 -12.82 0.62
CA LEU A 805 -2.59 -12.22 -0.42
C LEU A 805 -1.77 -13.28 -1.18
N LYS A 806 -1.05 -14.15 -0.46
CA LYS A 806 -0.20 -15.19 -1.04
C LYS A 806 -0.99 -16.23 -1.82
N GLN A 807 -2.14 -16.67 -1.29
CA GLN A 807 -3.01 -17.66 -1.93
C GLN A 807 -3.70 -17.08 -3.17
N MET A 808 -4.12 -15.81 -3.14
CA MET A 808 -4.66 -15.13 -4.32
C MET A 808 -3.63 -15.00 -5.42
N ALA A 809 -2.40 -14.59 -5.06
CA ALA A 809 -1.31 -14.50 -6.03
C ALA A 809 -1.00 -15.88 -6.65
N ASN A 810 -0.98 -16.94 -5.84
CA ASN A 810 -0.80 -18.30 -6.34
C ASN A 810 -1.94 -18.73 -7.27
N LEU A 811 -3.20 -18.47 -6.90
CA LEU A 811 -4.36 -18.78 -7.74
C LEU A 811 -4.28 -18.07 -9.10
N ILE A 812 -3.84 -16.81 -9.12
CA ILE A 812 -3.63 -16.05 -10.36
C ILE A 812 -2.49 -16.66 -11.18
N VAL A 813 -1.32 -16.92 -10.57
CA VAL A 813 -0.16 -17.53 -11.26
C VAL A 813 -0.50 -18.90 -11.84
N MET A 814 -1.12 -19.78 -11.06
CA MET A 814 -1.50 -21.12 -11.52
C MET A 814 -2.55 -21.06 -12.65
N THR A 815 -3.51 -20.13 -12.56
CA THR A 815 -4.47 -19.90 -13.66
C THR A 815 -3.77 -19.41 -14.91
N ALA A 816 -2.78 -18.51 -14.78
CA ALA A 816 -1.97 -18.01 -15.89
C ALA A 816 -1.14 -19.12 -16.51
N LEU A 817 -0.55 -20.01 -15.71
CA LEU A 817 0.19 -21.19 -16.16
C LEU A 817 -0.71 -22.28 -16.78
N GLY A 818 -2.02 -22.09 -16.80
CA GLY A 818 -2.96 -23.01 -17.44
C GLY A 818 -3.41 -24.18 -16.55
N TYR A 819 -3.16 -24.11 -15.24
CA TYR A 819 -3.62 -25.12 -14.29
C TYR A 819 -5.03 -24.85 -13.80
N LYS A 820 -5.72 -25.92 -13.41
CA LYS A 820 -7.00 -25.93 -12.71
C LYS A 820 -6.86 -26.76 -11.44
N TYR A 821 -7.38 -26.25 -10.32
CA TYR A 821 -7.39 -27.01 -9.08
C TYR A 821 -8.52 -28.07 -9.10
N ASP A 822 -8.15 -29.34 -8.94
CA ASP A 822 -9.06 -30.45 -8.75
C ASP A 822 -9.37 -30.62 -7.27
N GLN A 823 -10.56 -30.18 -6.85
CA GLN A 823 -11.00 -30.28 -5.47
C GLN A 823 -11.19 -31.74 -5.01
N LYS A 824 -11.49 -32.67 -5.91
CA LYS A 824 -11.72 -34.09 -5.56
C LYS A 824 -10.41 -34.75 -5.14
N ASN A 825 -9.35 -34.50 -5.91
CA ASN A 825 -8.03 -35.08 -5.70
C ASN A 825 -7.08 -34.17 -4.90
N ASN A 826 -7.50 -32.94 -4.59
CA ASN A 826 -6.71 -31.90 -3.91
C ASN A 826 -5.35 -31.63 -4.58
N ARG A 827 -5.35 -31.51 -5.90
CA ARG A 827 -4.15 -31.27 -6.70
C ARG A 827 -4.41 -30.29 -7.83
N TRP A 828 -3.38 -29.62 -8.31
CA TRP A 828 -3.44 -28.85 -9.55
C TRP A 828 -3.27 -29.77 -10.74
N MET A 829 -4.02 -29.52 -11.81
CA MET A 829 -3.93 -30.27 -13.06
C MET A 829 -3.74 -29.31 -14.22
N GLU A 830 -2.81 -29.63 -15.11
CA GLU A 830 -2.67 -28.92 -16.38
C GLU A 830 -3.93 -29.14 -17.21
N ALA A 831 -4.54 -28.04 -17.65
CA ALA A 831 -5.80 -28.10 -18.40
C ALA A 831 -5.80 -27.18 -19.62
N TYR A 832 -4.95 -26.14 -19.62
CA TYR A 832 -4.91 -25.12 -20.66
C TYR A 832 -3.47 -24.71 -20.97
N PRO A 833 -3.22 -24.06 -22.13
CA PRO A 833 -1.96 -23.37 -22.38
C PRO A 833 -1.72 -22.20 -21.42
N ALA A 834 -0.46 -21.96 -21.07
CA ALA A 834 0.02 -20.90 -20.20
C ALA A 834 0.07 -19.54 -20.91
N CYS A 835 -0.17 -18.46 -20.18
CA CYS A 835 -0.04 -17.08 -20.61
C CYS A 835 1.36 -16.56 -20.27
N GLN A 836 1.97 -15.78 -21.16
CA GLN A 836 3.28 -15.19 -20.90
C GLN A 836 3.19 -13.88 -20.12
N VAL A 837 2.07 -13.16 -20.25
CA VAL A 837 1.85 -11.86 -19.59
C VAL A 837 0.57 -11.90 -18.75
N ILE A 838 0.66 -11.38 -17.52
CA ILE A 838 -0.45 -11.10 -16.63
C ILE A 838 -0.63 -9.59 -16.54
N MET A 839 -1.80 -9.09 -16.89
CA MET A 839 -2.10 -7.66 -16.99
C MET A 839 -3.11 -7.24 -15.93
N PHE A 840 -2.69 -6.40 -14.98
CA PHE A 840 -3.57 -5.85 -13.96
C PHE A 840 -4.17 -4.50 -14.36
N GLU A 841 -5.25 -4.12 -13.70
CA GLU A 841 -5.66 -2.72 -13.66
C GLU A 841 -4.66 -1.85 -12.87
N ASP A 842 -4.31 -0.69 -13.42
CA ASP A 842 -3.52 0.30 -12.71
C ASP A 842 -4.38 1.01 -11.65
N LEU A 843 -4.21 0.57 -10.40
CA LEU A 843 -4.85 1.14 -9.22
C LEU A 843 -3.87 1.93 -8.33
N SER A 844 -2.72 2.35 -8.89
CA SER A 844 -1.69 3.11 -8.15
C SER A 844 -2.22 4.41 -7.54
N ARG A 845 -3.14 5.08 -8.26
CA ARG A 845 -3.82 6.34 -7.87
C ARG A 845 -5.06 6.13 -6.98
N TYR A 846 -5.39 4.89 -6.61
CA TYR A 846 -6.57 4.56 -5.79
C TYR A 846 -6.17 4.38 -4.31
N ARG A 847 -5.75 5.48 -3.65
CA ARG A 847 -5.23 5.52 -2.27
C ARG A 847 -6.28 5.83 -1.19
N PHE A 848 -5.90 5.72 0.08
CA PHE A 848 -6.68 6.31 1.18
C PHE A 848 -6.66 7.82 1.03
N LYS A 849 -7.81 8.48 1.24
CA LYS A 849 -7.87 9.94 1.19
C LYS A 849 -8.85 10.49 2.22
N MET A 850 -8.54 11.64 2.82
CA MET A 850 -9.42 12.24 3.84
C MET A 850 -10.68 12.85 3.25
N ASP A 851 -10.80 12.97 1.92
CA ASP A 851 -11.99 13.36 1.13
C ASP A 851 -12.97 12.20 0.87
N ARG A 852 -12.53 10.94 1.03
CA ARG A 852 -13.40 9.76 0.89
C ARG A 852 -14.20 9.51 2.15
N PRO A 853 -15.39 8.89 2.04
CA PRO A 853 -16.09 8.39 3.22
C PRO A 853 -15.20 7.40 3.99
N ARG A 854 -15.19 7.49 5.33
CA ARG A 854 -14.40 6.58 6.20
C ARG A 854 -14.64 5.10 5.90
N ARG A 855 -15.86 4.76 5.45
CA ARG A 855 -16.24 3.41 5.03
C ARG A 855 -15.42 2.92 3.83
N GLU A 856 -15.24 3.75 2.81
CA GLU A 856 -14.48 3.43 1.60
C GLU A 856 -12.99 3.23 1.93
N ASN A 857 -12.39 4.17 2.67
CA ASN A 857 -11.01 4.03 3.14
C ASN A 857 -10.79 2.74 3.93
N SER A 858 -11.73 2.40 4.82
CA SER A 858 -11.64 1.16 5.59
C SER A 858 -11.72 -0.09 4.71
N GLN A 859 -12.42 -0.05 3.58
CA GLN A 859 -12.47 -1.15 2.61
C GLN A 859 -11.13 -1.28 1.88
N LEU A 860 -10.57 -0.18 1.39
CA LEU A 860 -9.25 -0.15 0.75
C LEU A 860 -8.16 -0.73 1.66
N MET A 861 -8.20 -0.41 2.96
CA MET A 861 -7.18 -0.86 3.94
C MET A 861 -7.24 -2.36 4.17
N LYS A 862 -8.39 -2.97 3.93
CA LYS A 862 -8.59 -4.41 4.04
C LYS A 862 -8.22 -5.12 2.74
N TRP A 863 -8.41 -4.45 1.61
CA TRP A 863 -8.19 -5.01 0.29
C TRP A 863 -6.70 -5.16 -0.07
N ALA A 864 -5.85 -4.20 0.32
CA ALA A 864 -4.41 -4.23 0.09
C ALA A 864 -4.02 -4.52 -1.38
N HIS A 865 -4.79 -3.97 -2.33
CA HIS A 865 -4.74 -4.30 -3.75
C HIS A 865 -3.36 -4.13 -4.39
N ARG A 866 -2.58 -3.14 -3.95
CA ARG A 866 -1.23 -2.85 -4.48
C ARG A 866 -0.21 -3.97 -4.24
N SER A 867 -0.39 -4.77 -3.18
CA SER A 867 0.54 -5.85 -2.86
C SER A 867 0.34 -7.07 -3.76
N ILE A 868 -0.82 -7.19 -4.42
CA ILE A 868 -1.20 -8.36 -5.21
C ILE A 868 -0.33 -8.48 -6.47
N PRO A 869 -0.24 -7.46 -7.35
CA PRO A 869 0.59 -7.56 -8.56
C PRO A 869 2.07 -7.84 -8.21
N ARG A 870 2.62 -7.16 -7.19
CA ARG A 870 3.99 -7.39 -6.71
C ARG A 870 4.20 -8.84 -6.26
N THR A 871 3.26 -9.41 -5.52
CA THR A 871 3.34 -10.81 -5.07
C THR A 871 3.20 -11.78 -6.25
N VAL A 872 2.35 -11.47 -7.23
CA VAL A 872 2.18 -12.27 -8.46
C VAL A 872 3.45 -12.26 -9.30
N GLN A 873 4.12 -11.10 -9.46
CA GLN A 873 5.40 -11.04 -10.15
C GLN A 873 6.47 -11.85 -9.42
N MET A 874 6.58 -11.69 -8.10
CA MET A 874 7.50 -12.49 -7.28
C MET A 874 7.21 -13.99 -7.40
N GLN A 875 5.96 -14.45 -7.44
CA GLN A 875 5.67 -15.87 -7.60
C GLN A 875 5.87 -16.36 -9.05
N GLY A 876 5.55 -15.53 -10.04
CA GLY A 876 5.63 -15.87 -11.46
C GLY A 876 7.04 -15.82 -12.07
N GLU A 877 7.97 -15.11 -11.43
CA GLU A 877 9.34 -14.90 -11.93
C GLU A 877 10.11 -16.23 -12.16
N ILE A 878 9.94 -17.25 -11.30
CA ILE A 878 10.61 -18.55 -11.50
C ILE A 878 10.17 -19.25 -12.80
N PHE A 879 8.95 -18.97 -13.28
CA PHE A 879 8.43 -19.53 -14.53
C PHE A 879 8.73 -18.63 -15.74
N GLY A 880 9.18 -17.40 -15.51
CA GLY A 880 9.38 -16.39 -16.56
C GLY A 880 8.12 -15.60 -16.92
N LEU A 881 7.10 -15.56 -16.05
CA LEU A 881 5.90 -14.75 -16.28
C LEU A 881 6.23 -13.26 -16.18
N GLN A 882 5.68 -12.47 -17.11
CA GLN A 882 5.76 -11.01 -17.07
C GLN A 882 4.48 -10.43 -16.48
N VAL A 883 4.61 -9.38 -15.66
CA VAL A 883 3.46 -8.67 -15.09
C VAL A 883 3.42 -7.26 -15.66
N GLY A 884 2.22 -6.77 -15.98
CA GLY A 884 1.99 -5.43 -16.50
C GLY A 884 0.78 -4.77 -15.85
N ASP A 885 0.67 -3.46 -16.07
CA ASP A 885 -0.48 -2.68 -15.62
C ASP A 885 -1.09 -1.93 -16.82
N MET A 886 -2.42 -1.88 -16.86
CA MET A 886 -3.18 -1.13 -17.85
C MET A 886 -4.06 -0.10 -17.19
N TYR A 887 -4.12 1.08 -17.80
CA TYR A 887 -5.05 2.14 -17.40
C TYR A 887 -6.46 1.59 -17.27
N SER A 888 -7.09 1.77 -16.11
CA SER A 888 -8.35 1.10 -15.73
C SER A 888 -9.55 2.05 -15.61
N ALA A 889 -9.35 3.38 -15.71
CA ALA A 889 -10.46 4.30 -15.54
C ALA A 889 -11.58 3.99 -16.53
N PHE A 890 -12.82 3.93 -16.03
CA PHE A 890 -14.02 3.58 -16.81
C PHE A 890 -14.04 2.15 -17.39
N SER A 891 -13.12 1.24 -17.04
CA SER A 891 -13.11 -0.15 -17.53
C SER A 891 -14.42 -0.89 -17.25
N SER A 892 -15.07 -0.59 -16.12
CA SER A 892 -16.36 -1.17 -15.74
C SER A 892 -17.59 -0.35 -16.16
N ARG A 893 -17.41 0.70 -16.98
CA ARG A 893 -18.49 1.56 -17.48
C ARG A 893 -18.70 1.49 -19.00
N PHE A 894 -17.85 0.76 -19.71
CA PHE A 894 -17.96 0.54 -21.15
C PHE A 894 -18.00 -0.96 -21.44
N TYR A 895 -18.72 -1.36 -22.48
CA TYR A 895 -18.81 -2.74 -22.90
C TYR A 895 -17.59 -3.14 -23.71
N ALA A 896 -16.87 -4.17 -23.26
CA ALA A 896 -15.59 -4.54 -23.87
C ALA A 896 -15.72 -4.97 -25.34
N LYS A 897 -16.84 -5.59 -25.76
CA LYS A 897 -17.02 -6.04 -27.15
C LYS A 897 -17.18 -4.87 -28.12
N THR A 898 -17.99 -3.86 -27.76
CA THR A 898 -18.42 -2.82 -28.71
C THR A 898 -17.85 -1.43 -28.40
N GLY A 899 -17.45 -1.15 -27.16
CA GLY A 899 -17.10 0.18 -26.68
C GLY A 899 -18.31 1.03 -26.26
N ALA A 900 -19.52 0.44 -26.16
CA ALA A 900 -20.73 1.16 -25.76
C ALA A 900 -20.72 1.49 -24.25
N PRO A 901 -21.12 2.70 -23.81
CA PRO A 901 -21.25 3.01 -22.39
C PRO A 901 -22.39 2.21 -21.74
N GLY A 902 -22.36 2.07 -20.42
CA GLY A 902 -23.39 1.35 -19.67
C GLY A 902 -23.39 1.61 -18.17
N ILE A 903 -24.24 0.88 -17.45
CA ILE A 903 -24.44 1.02 -16.01
C ILE A 903 -24.24 -0.31 -15.28
N ARG A 904 -23.90 -0.25 -13.99
CA ARG A 904 -23.87 -1.45 -13.13
C ARG A 904 -25.28 -1.76 -12.61
N CYS A 905 -25.59 -3.04 -12.60
CA CYS A 905 -26.87 -3.61 -12.23
C CYS A 905 -26.68 -4.81 -11.31
N ARG A 906 -27.76 -5.26 -10.70
CA ARG A 906 -27.80 -6.46 -9.87
C ARG A 906 -29.02 -7.29 -10.19
N VAL A 907 -28.96 -8.57 -9.87
CA VAL A 907 -30.13 -9.46 -9.93
C VAL A 907 -30.87 -9.42 -8.60
N LEU A 908 -32.19 -9.28 -8.65
CA LEU A 908 -33.04 -9.30 -7.47
C LEU A 908 -33.22 -10.74 -6.94
N LYS A 909 -32.96 -10.98 -5.65
CA LYS A 909 -33.19 -12.29 -5.02
C LYS A 909 -34.57 -12.33 -4.33
N ALA A 910 -35.15 -13.52 -4.20
CA ALA A 910 -36.47 -13.69 -3.56
C ALA A 910 -36.57 -13.14 -2.12
N GLN A 911 -35.48 -13.19 -1.34
CA GLN A 911 -35.45 -12.66 0.02
C GLN A 911 -35.44 -11.11 0.05
N GLU A 912 -34.96 -10.48 -1.01
CA GLU A 912 -34.76 -9.04 -1.11
C GLU A 912 -36.04 -8.28 -1.43
N LEU A 913 -37.04 -8.96 -1.98
CA LEU A 913 -38.41 -8.46 -2.13
C LEU A 913 -39.09 -8.14 -0.78
N LYS A 914 -38.54 -8.66 0.32
CA LYS A 914 -39.00 -8.38 1.68
C LYS A 914 -38.16 -7.30 2.39
N ASP A 915 -37.14 -6.76 1.72
CA ASP A 915 -36.22 -5.78 2.28
C ASP A 915 -36.71 -4.35 2.02
N SER A 916 -37.14 -3.65 3.09
CA SER A 916 -37.65 -2.28 2.99
C SER A 916 -36.59 -1.30 2.48
N PHE A 917 -35.31 -1.54 2.74
CA PHE A 917 -34.23 -0.66 2.31
C PHE A 917 -34.08 -0.65 0.78
N ILE A 918 -34.18 -1.82 0.14
CA ILE A 918 -34.06 -1.91 -1.32
C ILE A 918 -35.24 -1.20 -1.98
N LYS A 919 -36.44 -1.39 -1.43
CA LYS A 919 -37.66 -0.70 -1.87
C LYS A 919 -37.51 0.82 -1.79
N GLU A 920 -37.21 1.34 -0.60
CA GLU A 920 -37.05 2.77 -0.35
C GLU A 920 -36.00 3.38 -1.28
N LYS A 921 -34.90 2.67 -1.51
CA LYS A 921 -33.82 3.15 -2.37
C LYS A 921 -34.20 3.23 -3.85
N LEU A 922 -34.87 2.22 -4.41
CA LEU A 922 -35.29 2.25 -5.81
C LEU A 922 -36.30 3.36 -6.09
N ILE A 923 -37.13 3.68 -5.10
CA ILE A 923 -38.08 4.80 -5.16
C ILE A 923 -37.34 6.13 -5.05
N GLN A 924 -36.40 6.26 -4.11
CA GLN A 924 -35.57 7.45 -3.95
C GLN A 924 -34.76 7.74 -5.22
N ASP A 925 -34.23 6.70 -5.86
CA ASP A 925 -33.49 6.80 -7.13
C ASP A 925 -34.41 7.04 -8.35
N LYS A 926 -35.74 7.12 -8.14
CA LYS A 926 -36.79 7.32 -9.16
C LYS A 926 -36.81 6.24 -10.23
N PHE A 927 -36.35 5.02 -9.91
CA PHE A 927 -36.39 3.89 -10.84
C PHE A 927 -37.80 3.29 -10.91
N ILE A 928 -38.51 3.18 -9.77
CA ILE A 928 -39.89 2.70 -9.67
C ILE A 928 -40.72 3.64 -8.79
N LYS A 929 -42.05 3.55 -8.90
CA LYS A 929 -43.00 4.11 -7.93
C LYS A 929 -43.36 3.07 -6.86
N GLU A 930 -43.87 3.53 -5.72
CA GLU A 930 -44.32 2.69 -4.59
C GLU A 930 -45.29 1.58 -5.06
N GLU A 931 -46.25 1.93 -5.92
CA GLU A 931 -47.26 1.03 -6.50
C GLU A 931 -46.67 -0.08 -7.38
N GLN A 932 -45.47 0.14 -7.93
CA GLN A 932 -44.81 -0.77 -8.86
C GLN A 932 -43.93 -1.81 -8.16
N TRP A 933 -43.71 -1.68 -6.85
CA TRP A 933 -42.90 -2.63 -6.07
C TRP A 933 -43.42 -4.07 -6.16
N SER A 934 -44.74 -4.25 -6.17
CA SER A 934 -45.39 -5.57 -6.25
C SER A 934 -45.18 -6.28 -7.59
N ARG A 935 -44.76 -5.57 -8.65
CA ARG A 935 -44.51 -6.13 -9.98
C ARG A 935 -43.11 -6.74 -10.12
N LEU A 936 -42.18 -6.41 -9.23
CA LEU A 936 -40.83 -6.96 -9.27
C LEU A 936 -40.81 -8.45 -8.91
N GLN A 937 -40.05 -9.23 -9.66
CA GLN A 937 -39.91 -10.67 -9.48
C GLN A 937 -38.44 -11.06 -9.18
N PRO A 938 -38.21 -12.20 -8.51
CA PRO A 938 -36.87 -12.76 -8.39
C PRO A 938 -36.28 -13.02 -9.77
N GLY A 939 -35.07 -12.52 -10.04
CA GLY A 939 -34.42 -12.61 -11.35
C GLY A 939 -34.37 -11.29 -12.12
N ASP A 940 -35.19 -10.30 -11.75
CA ASP A 940 -35.19 -9.00 -12.41
C ASP A 940 -33.84 -8.28 -12.26
N ILE A 941 -33.43 -7.62 -13.35
CA ILE A 941 -32.20 -6.81 -13.38
C ILE A 941 -32.56 -5.37 -13.05
N ILE A 942 -32.04 -4.88 -11.92
CA ILE A 942 -32.29 -3.52 -11.44
C ILE A 942 -30.98 -2.69 -11.44
N PRO A 943 -31.04 -1.38 -11.68
CA PRO A 943 -29.88 -0.51 -11.58
C PRO A 943 -29.37 -0.49 -10.14
N TRP A 944 -28.07 -0.69 -9.95
CA TRP A 944 -27.49 -0.69 -8.62
C TRP A 944 -26.03 -0.27 -8.64
N ARG A 945 -25.71 0.79 -7.90
CA ARG A 945 -24.32 1.24 -7.75
C ARG A 945 -23.47 0.14 -7.13
N GLY A 946 -22.43 -0.28 -7.86
CA GLY A 946 -21.56 -1.39 -7.45
C GLY A 946 -22.18 -2.78 -7.60
N GLY A 947 -23.22 -2.93 -8.43
CA GLY A 947 -23.77 -4.23 -8.79
C GLY A 947 -22.76 -5.14 -9.51
N GLU A 948 -23.05 -6.44 -9.50
CA GLU A 948 -22.25 -7.51 -10.09
C GLU A 948 -22.42 -7.66 -11.60
N LEU A 949 -23.50 -7.10 -12.16
CA LEU A 949 -23.74 -7.07 -13.60
C LEU A 949 -23.40 -5.71 -14.19
N PHE A 950 -22.98 -5.70 -15.44
CA PHE A 950 -22.89 -4.54 -16.30
C PHE A 950 -23.95 -4.69 -17.40
N ALA A 951 -24.73 -3.64 -17.62
CA ALA A 951 -25.78 -3.59 -18.62
C ALA A 951 -25.55 -2.44 -19.61
N THR A 952 -25.77 -2.71 -20.88
CA THR A 952 -25.80 -1.75 -21.99
C THR A 952 -26.89 -2.14 -22.99
N LEU A 953 -27.02 -1.39 -24.08
CA LEU A 953 -27.96 -1.69 -25.16
C LEU A 953 -27.25 -2.40 -26.31
N ASP A 954 -27.97 -3.28 -27.01
CA ASP A 954 -27.46 -3.90 -28.23
C ASP A 954 -27.26 -2.81 -29.31
N PRO A 955 -26.06 -2.72 -29.93
CA PRO A 955 -25.84 -1.76 -31.02
C PRO A 955 -26.77 -1.97 -32.22
N ASN A 956 -27.24 -3.19 -32.45
CA ASN A 956 -28.13 -3.55 -33.56
C ASN A 956 -29.62 -3.42 -33.19
N ASP A 957 -29.96 -3.56 -31.91
CA ASP A 957 -31.32 -3.40 -31.39
C ASP A 957 -31.33 -2.62 -30.06
N ARG A 958 -31.60 -1.31 -30.15
CA ARG A 958 -31.56 -0.41 -28.99
C ARG A 958 -32.64 -0.67 -27.95
N ASN A 959 -33.61 -1.56 -28.23
CA ASN A 959 -34.63 -1.98 -27.27
C ASN A 959 -34.23 -3.26 -26.52
N LYS A 960 -33.05 -3.81 -26.79
CA LYS A 960 -32.55 -5.03 -26.17
C LYS A 960 -31.40 -4.74 -25.21
N ILE A 961 -31.51 -5.27 -23.99
CA ILE A 961 -30.46 -5.18 -22.97
C ILE A 961 -29.44 -6.29 -23.18
N ILE A 962 -28.16 -5.91 -23.21
CA ILE A 962 -27.04 -6.82 -23.07
C ILE A 962 -26.54 -6.74 -21.63
N SER A 963 -26.51 -7.88 -20.93
CA SER A 963 -25.95 -7.99 -19.58
C SER A 963 -24.77 -8.97 -19.52
N ILE A 964 -23.71 -8.59 -18.80
CA ILE A 964 -22.52 -9.42 -18.56
C ILE A 964 -22.04 -9.19 -17.12
N HIS A 965 -21.28 -10.12 -16.53
CA HIS A 965 -20.63 -9.88 -15.24
C HIS A 965 -19.70 -8.67 -15.33
N ALA A 966 -19.88 -7.68 -14.45
CA ALA A 966 -19.22 -6.38 -14.51
C ALA A 966 -17.69 -6.50 -14.45
N ASP A 967 -17.18 -7.35 -13.55
CA ASP A 967 -15.73 -7.50 -13.35
C ASP A 967 -15.08 -8.31 -14.49
N ILE A 968 -15.82 -9.23 -15.14
CA ILE A 968 -15.35 -9.91 -16.36
C ILE A 968 -15.27 -8.91 -17.53
N ASN A 969 -16.30 -8.06 -17.66
CA ASN A 969 -16.30 -6.99 -18.66
C ASN A 969 -15.14 -6.01 -18.43
N ALA A 970 -14.85 -5.66 -17.18
CA ALA A 970 -13.71 -4.81 -16.85
C ALA A 970 -12.37 -5.49 -17.23
N ALA A 971 -12.18 -6.77 -16.91
CA ALA A 971 -11.00 -7.53 -17.33
C ALA A 971 -10.88 -7.61 -18.86
N GLN A 972 -11.99 -7.77 -19.59
CA GLN A 972 -11.99 -7.75 -21.06
C GLN A 972 -11.67 -6.35 -21.63
N ASN A 973 -12.07 -5.27 -20.96
CA ASN A 973 -11.68 -3.90 -21.35
C ASN A 973 -10.18 -3.66 -21.21
N LEU A 974 -9.52 -4.26 -20.21
CA LEU A 974 -8.05 -4.19 -20.10
C LEU A 974 -7.38 -4.83 -21.32
N GLN A 975 -7.93 -5.94 -21.82
CA GLN A 975 -7.45 -6.60 -23.04
C GLN A 975 -7.65 -5.71 -24.27
N ARG A 976 -8.87 -5.17 -24.45
CA ARG A 976 -9.18 -4.21 -25.53
C ARG A 976 -8.15 -3.08 -25.57
N ARG A 977 -7.88 -2.47 -24.41
CA ARG A 977 -6.92 -1.38 -24.25
C ARG A 977 -5.50 -1.81 -24.59
N PHE A 978 -5.09 -3.01 -24.22
CA PHE A 978 -3.73 -3.49 -24.48
C PHE A 978 -3.54 -3.71 -25.98
N TRP A 979 -4.41 -4.51 -26.60
CA TRP A 979 -4.28 -4.91 -28.01
C TRP A 979 -4.51 -3.77 -29.02
N MET A 980 -5.22 -2.72 -28.62
CA MET A 980 -5.48 -1.55 -29.46
C MET A 980 -4.54 -0.36 -29.15
N HIS A 981 -3.39 -0.54 -28.49
CA HIS A 981 -2.51 0.56 -28.02
C HIS A 981 -3.24 1.70 -27.28
N ARG A 982 -4.32 1.32 -26.61
CA ARG A 982 -5.30 2.20 -25.97
C ARG A 982 -6.05 3.12 -26.94
N ASP A 983 -5.88 3.05 -28.26
CA ASP A 983 -6.26 4.00 -29.33
C ASP A 983 -7.66 4.63 -29.23
N GLU A 984 -8.61 3.98 -28.57
CA GLU A 984 -9.93 4.53 -28.32
C GLU A 984 -9.90 5.79 -27.44
N LEU A 985 -10.24 6.92 -28.04
CA LEU A 985 -10.42 8.20 -27.35
C LEU A 985 -11.90 8.32 -26.97
N PHE A 986 -12.21 8.20 -25.69
CA PHE A 986 -13.59 8.29 -25.17
C PHE A 986 -13.77 9.37 -24.09
N ARG A 987 -12.67 9.97 -23.62
CA ARG A 987 -12.65 11.02 -22.60
C ARG A 987 -11.52 12.01 -22.89
N ILE A 988 -11.81 13.28 -22.74
CA ILE A 988 -10.81 14.35 -22.66
C ILE A 988 -11.28 15.41 -21.70
N SER A 989 -10.33 16.03 -21.02
CA SER A 989 -10.61 17.19 -20.19
C SER A 989 -10.06 18.45 -20.86
N CYS A 990 -10.89 19.48 -20.91
CA CYS A 990 -10.65 20.71 -21.65
C CYS A 990 -10.88 21.93 -20.77
N LYS A 991 -10.13 23.00 -21.01
CA LYS A 991 -10.49 24.36 -20.60
C LYS A 991 -11.50 24.94 -21.56
N ARG A 992 -12.51 25.63 -21.06
CA ARG A 992 -13.59 26.27 -21.81
C ARG A 992 -13.33 27.77 -21.93
N PHE A 993 -13.51 28.31 -23.11
CA PHE A 993 -13.33 29.72 -23.46
C PHE A 993 -14.49 30.17 -24.33
N VAL A 994 -14.82 31.46 -24.29
CA VAL A 994 -15.75 32.07 -25.25
C VAL A 994 -14.94 32.99 -26.15
N GLN A 995 -14.91 32.72 -27.45
CA GLN A 995 -14.21 33.53 -28.45
C GLN A 995 -15.13 33.81 -29.63
N ASN A 996 -15.30 35.09 -29.99
CA ASN A 996 -16.21 35.53 -31.06
C ASN A 996 -17.66 35.04 -30.92
N GLY A 997 -18.15 34.84 -29.68
CA GLY A 997 -19.49 34.30 -29.41
C GLY A 997 -19.61 32.78 -29.55
N GLU A 998 -18.52 32.09 -29.91
CA GLU A 998 -18.45 30.63 -29.95
C GLU A 998 -17.80 30.07 -28.69
N ASP A 999 -18.34 28.94 -28.23
CA ASP A 999 -17.86 28.23 -27.05
C ASP A 999 -16.81 27.19 -27.45
N ILE A 1000 -15.57 27.46 -27.04
CA ILE A 1000 -14.36 26.75 -27.42
C ILE A 1000 -13.81 25.97 -26.24
N CYS A 1001 -13.50 24.70 -26.45
CA CYS A 1001 -12.90 23.82 -25.45
C CYS A 1001 -11.50 23.36 -25.89
N VAL A 1002 -10.45 23.81 -25.19
CA VAL A 1002 -9.06 23.47 -25.47
C VAL A 1002 -8.58 22.36 -24.51
N PRO A 1003 -8.07 21.22 -25.01
CA PRO A 1003 -7.47 20.19 -24.15
C PRO A 1003 -6.44 20.71 -23.15
N ASN A 1004 -6.52 20.29 -21.88
CA ASN A 1004 -5.53 20.68 -20.87
C ASN A 1004 -4.16 20.03 -21.09
N TYR A 1005 -4.20 18.76 -21.49
CA TYR A 1005 -3.03 17.98 -21.77
C TYR A 1005 -3.36 17.01 -22.90
N MET A 1006 -2.55 17.07 -23.96
CA MET A 1006 -2.60 16.11 -25.05
C MET A 1006 -1.38 15.22 -24.94
N THR A 1007 -1.60 13.95 -24.60
CA THR A 1007 -0.56 12.93 -24.73
C THR A 1007 -0.08 12.86 -26.18
N ASP A 1008 1.13 12.35 -26.41
CA ASP A 1008 1.63 12.12 -27.77
C ASP A 1008 0.69 11.24 -28.59
N ARG A 1009 -0.03 10.33 -27.92
CA ARG A 1009 -1.12 9.54 -28.51
C ARG A 1009 -2.27 10.41 -29.02
N TRP A 1010 -2.76 11.35 -28.21
CA TRP A 1010 -3.80 12.29 -28.61
C TRP A 1010 -3.35 13.14 -29.81
N LYS A 1011 -2.13 13.66 -29.76
CA LYS A 1011 -1.52 14.43 -30.86
C LYS A 1011 -1.41 13.60 -32.15
N LYS A 1012 -1.02 12.32 -32.04
CA LYS A 1012 -0.93 11.39 -33.18
C LYS A 1012 -2.30 11.09 -33.81
N LEU A 1013 -3.34 10.89 -33.01
CA LEU A 1013 -4.67 10.46 -33.50
C LEU A 1013 -5.53 11.63 -33.99
N MET A 1014 -5.52 12.76 -33.29
CA MET A 1014 -6.42 13.89 -33.57
C MET A 1014 -5.69 15.11 -34.15
N GLY A 1015 -4.36 15.16 -34.08
CA GLY A 1015 -3.57 16.38 -34.34
C GLY A 1015 -3.59 17.33 -33.15
N THR A 1016 -3.08 18.55 -33.31
CA THR A 1016 -3.31 19.67 -32.39
C THR A 1016 -4.57 20.42 -32.79
N GLY A 1017 -5.35 20.88 -31.81
CA GLY A 1017 -6.63 21.50 -32.07
C GLY A 1017 -7.43 21.76 -30.82
N TYR A 1018 -8.71 22.07 -31.02
CA TYR A 1018 -9.67 22.41 -29.98
C TYR A 1018 -11.07 21.95 -30.40
N PHE A 1019 -12.00 22.00 -29.47
CA PHE A 1019 -13.40 21.66 -29.68
C PHE A 1019 -14.24 22.93 -29.80
N ILE A 1020 -15.22 22.96 -30.70
CA ILE A 1020 -16.22 24.04 -30.81
C ILE A 1020 -17.61 23.46 -30.57
N LYS A 1021 -18.44 24.16 -29.78
CA LYS A 1021 -19.83 23.79 -29.56
C LYS A 1021 -20.65 23.89 -30.85
N ASP A 1022 -21.39 22.84 -31.17
CA ASP A 1022 -22.37 22.81 -32.26
C ASP A 1022 -23.63 23.57 -31.85
N ASN A 1023 -23.76 24.82 -32.30
CA ASN A 1023 -24.88 25.69 -31.96
C ASN A 1023 -26.19 25.33 -32.69
N ASN A 1024 -26.17 24.39 -33.64
CA ASN A 1024 -27.37 23.97 -34.38
C ASN A 1024 -28.24 22.95 -33.61
N ARG A 1025 -27.91 22.65 -32.33
CA ARG A 1025 -28.58 21.64 -31.52
C ARG A 1025 -29.06 22.20 -30.19
N ASP A 1026 -30.32 22.63 -30.14
CA ASP A 1026 -30.90 23.28 -28.94
C ASP A 1026 -31.06 22.34 -27.72
N LYS A 1027 -31.12 21.02 -27.92
CA LYS A 1027 -31.41 20.04 -26.85
C LYS A 1027 -30.21 19.25 -26.33
N LEU A 1028 -29.09 19.22 -27.06
CA LEU A 1028 -27.92 18.40 -26.73
C LEU A 1028 -26.65 19.21 -26.96
N GLU A 1029 -25.83 19.39 -25.92
CA GLU A 1029 -24.54 20.06 -26.07
C GLU A 1029 -23.55 19.10 -26.72
N VAL A 1030 -23.20 19.40 -27.97
CA VAL A 1030 -22.23 18.61 -28.75
C VAL A 1030 -21.05 19.49 -29.10
N TYR A 1031 -19.86 18.91 -29.02
CA TYR A 1031 -18.61 19.56 -29.34
C TYR A 1031 -17.93 18.82 -30.49
N ASN A 1032 -17.47 19.58 -31.49
CA ASN A 1032 -16.80 19.06 -32.69
C ASN A 1032 -15.32 19.44 -32.66
N TRP A 1033 -14.45 18.51 -33.04
CA TRP A 1033 -13.00 18.75 -33.07
C TRP A 1033 -12.59 19.54 -34.32
N VAL A 1034 -11.80 20.60 -34.12
CA VAL A 1034 -11.23 21.46 -35.17
C VAL A 1034 -9.70 21.39 -35.11
N LYS A 1035 -9.07 21.01 -36.23
CA LYS A 1035 -7.60 20.90 -36.36
C LYS A 1035 -6.98 22.26 -36.69
N MET A 1036 -5.99 22.74 -35.91
CA MET A 1036 -5.21 23.95 -36.22
C MET A 1036 -3.81 23.98 -35.58
N ALA A 1037 -2.92 24.82 -36.14
CA ALA A 1037 -1.48 24.92 -35.84
C ALA A 1037 -1.07 25.86 -34.68
N LYS A 1038 -1.97 26.69 -34.14
CA LYS A 1038 -1.82 27.47 -32.89
C LYS A 1038 -3.02 28.40 -32.81
N ILE A 1039 -3.90 28.23 -31.83
CA ILE A 1039 -4.83 29.30 -31.48
C ILE A 1039 -3.97 30.39 -30.84
N LYS A 1040 -3.92 31.59 -31.42
CA LYS A 1040 -3.47 32.79 -30.70
C LYS A 1040 -4.56 33.16 -29.70
N VAL A 1041 -4.71 32.36 -28.64
CA VAL A 1041 -5.38 32.85 -27.44
C VAL A 1041 -4.44 33.95 -26.94
N LYS A 1042 -4.90 35.21 -26.89
CA LYS A 1042 -4.22 36.23 -26.08
C LYS A 1042 -4.35 35.77 -24.63
N THR A 1043 -3.46 34.88 -24.19
CA THR A 1043 -3.17 34.72 -22.77
C THR A 1043 -2.53 36.03 -22.36
N THR A 1044 -3.30 36.87 -21.66
CA THR A 1044 -2.71 37.97 -20.90
C THR A 1044 -1.63 37.34 -20.00
N PRO A 1045 -0.40 37.87 -19.93
CA PRO A 1045 0.71 37.23 -19.21
C PRO A 1045 0.49 37.02 -17.70
N SER A 1046 -0.64 37.46 -17.15
CA SER A 1046 -1.00 37.38 -15.73
C SER A 1046 -1.76 36.11 -15.33
N GLU A 1047 -2.07 35.18 -16.25
CA GLU A 1047 -2.85 33.97 -15.95
C GLU A 1047 -2.19 32.69 -16.48
N GLU A 1048 -0.93 32.46 -16.11
CA GLU A 1048 -0.37 31.10 -16.18
C GLU A 1048 -1.08 30.22 -15.14
N VAL A 1049 -2.15 29.54 -15.57
CA VAL A 1049 -2.76 28.41 -14.84
C VAL A 1049 -1.64 27.44 -14.46
N PRO A 1050 -1.52 27.02 -13.18
CA PRO A 1050 -0.35 26.28 -12.75
C PRO A 1050 -0.29 24.98 -13.55
N ASP A 1051 0.89 24.63 -14.01
CA ASP A 1051 1.08 23.33 -14.63
C ASP A 1051 0.81 22.27 -13.54
N ILE A 1052 -0.34 21.59 -13.64
CA ILE A 1052 -0.78 20.58 -12.65
C ILE A 1052 0.22 19.40 -12.60
N THR A 1053 1.09 19.30 -13.61
CA THR A 1053 2.18 18.32 -13.72
C THR A 1053 3.25 18.48 -12.64
N ASP A 1054 3.57 19.69 -12.16
CA ASP A 1054 4.59 19.91 -11.10
C ASP A 1054 4.18 19.32 -9.74
N ILE A 1055 2.90 18.97 -9.58
CA ILE A 1055 2.38 18.29 -8.39
C ILE A 1055 2.62 16.77 -8.46
N GLU A 1056 3.03 16.19 -9.60
CA GLU A 1056 3.31 14.76 -9.76
C GLU A 1056 4.43 14.23 -8.85
N ASP A 1057 5.36 15.10 -8.46
CA ASP A 1057 6.59 14.70 -7.76
C ASP A 1057 6.54 14.73 -6.23
N ILE A 1058 5.45 15.23 -5.61
CA ILE A 1058 5.33 15.29 -4.16
C ILE A 1058 4.40 14.16 -3.68
N GLU A 1059 4.94 13.20 -2.92
CA GLU A 1059 4.17 12.09 -2.36
C GLU A 1059 2.99 12.59 -1.50
N ASP A 1060 1.87 11.89 -1.56
CA ASP A 1060 0.67 12.17 -0.75
C ASP A 1060 0.06 13.57 -0.94
N MET A 1061 -0.04 14.01 -2.21
CA MET A 1061 -0.72 15.26 -2.63
C MET A 1061 -1.99 15.01 -3.47
N GLU A 1062 -2.40 13.76 -3.67
CA GLU A 1062 -3.52 13.39 -4.56
C GLU A 1062 -4.89 13.97 -4.14
N GLU A 1063 -5.11 14.25 -2.86
CA GLU A 1063 -6.35 14.87 -2.34
C GLU A 1063 -6.42 16.35 -2.72
N ILE A 1064 -5.31 17.06 -2.52
CA ILE A 1064 -5.17 18.47 -2.90
C ILE A 1064 -5.30 18.64 -4.42
N LYS A 1065 -4.70 17.73 -5.22
CA LYS A 1065 -4.86 17.74 -6.69
C LYS A 1065 -6.32 17.61 -7.12
N GLN A 1066 -7.01 16.60 -6.60
CA GLN A 1066 -8.39 16.34 -6.97
C GLN A 1066 -9.31 17.50 -6.57
N ALA A 1067 -9.09 18.10 -5.39
CA ALA A 1067 -9.85 19.25 -4.95
C ALA A 1067 -9.65 20.46 -5.88
N ILE A 1068 -8.44 20.68 -6.41
CA ILE A 1068 -8.14 21.72 -7.41
C ILE A 1068 -8.82 21.39 -8.75
N GLU A 1069 -8.71 20.16 -9.25
CA GLU A 1069 -9.37 19.74 -10.51
C GLU A 1069 -10.90 19.89 -10.44
N GLU A 1070 -11.51 19.47 -9.32
CA GLU A 1070 -12.95 19.61 -9.09
C GLU A 1070 -13.38 21.09 -9.03
N ASP A 1071 -12.58 21.96 -8.41
CA ASP A 1071 -12.88 23.40 -8.38
C ASP A 1071 -12.91 24.02 -9.79
N LEU A 1072 -11.90 23.72 -10.61
CA LEU A 1072 -11.83 24.15 -12.02
C LEU A 1072 -13.04 23.65 -12.83
N GLU A 1073 -13.42 22.37 -12.65
CA GLU A 1073 -14.65 21.80 -13.27
C GLU A 1073 -15.89 22.60 -12.86
N ASN A 1074 -16.02 22.94 -11.58
CA ASN A 1074 -17.18 23.63 -11.08
C ASN A 1074 -17.28 25.08 -11.54
N ARG A 1075 -16.17 25.79 -11.74
CA ARG A 1075 -16.17 27.17 -12.28
C ARG A 1075 -16.75 27.25 -13.69
N GLY A 1076 -16.74 26.14 -14.45
CA GLY A 1076 -17.19 26.09 -15.83
C GLY A 1076 -16.11 26.51 -16.83
N GLU A 1077 -14.95 26.93 -16.32
CA GLU A 1077 -13.69 27.11 -17.04
C GLU A 1077 -13.11 25.78 -17.53
N TYR A 1078 -13.66 24.66 -17.07
CA TYR A 1078 -13.21 23.32 -17.38
C TYR A 1078 -14.41 22.42 -17.65
N VAL A 1079 -14.31 21.60 -18.69
CA VAL A 1079 -15.31 20.59 -19.04
C VAL A 1079 -14.63 19.28 -19.41
N THR A 1080 -15.13 18.19 -18.85
CA THR A 1080 -14.75 16.85 -19.29
C THR A 1080 -15.76 16.37 -20.34
N LEU A 1081 -15.25 16.15 -21.56
CA LEU A 1081 -16.02 15.68 -22.71
C LEU A 1081 -15.88 14.16 -22.85
N PHE A 1082 -16.99 13.49 -23.12
CA PHE A 1082 -17.08 12.06 -23.38
C PHE A 1082 -17.61 11.77 -24.78
N ARG A 1083 -17.23 10.61 -25.30
CA ARG A 1083 -17.68 10.11 -26.60
C ARG A 1083 -18.07 8.65 -26.52
N ASP A 1084 -19.11 8.28 -27.26
CA ASP A 1084 -19.51 6.89 -27.46
C ASP A 1084 -18.78 6.31 -28.68
N CYS A 1085 -17.79 5.44 -28.42
CA CYS A 1085 -17.01 4.82 -29.49
C CYS A 1085 -17.81 3.79 -30.30
N SER A 1086 -18.90 3.23 -29.76
CA SER A 1086 -19.67 2.20 -30.48
C SER A 1086 -20.65 2.81 -31.48
N GLY A 1087 -21.23 3.98 -31.17
CA GLY A 1087 -22.33 4.56 -31.92
C GLY A 1087 -23.73 4.16 -31.39
N THR A 1088 -23.80 3.51 -30.23
CA THR A 1088 -25.04 2.90 -29.70
C THR A 1088 -25.99 3.97 -29.16
N PHE A 1089 -25.50 4.89 -28.34
CA PHE A 1089 -26.28 5.95 -27.71
C PHE A 1089 -26.13 7.27 -28.46
N PHE A 1090 -24.93 7.55 -28.95
CA PHE A 1090 -24.60 8.78 -29.65
C PHE A 1090 -23.77 8.48 -30.90
N PRO A 1091 -23.86 9.31 -31.96
CA PRO A 1091 -22.93 9.23 -33.08
C PRO A 1091 -21.46 9.28 -32.65
N ARG A 1092 -20.60 8.50 -33.32
CA ARG A 1092 -19.19 8.27 -32.94
C ARG A 1092 -18.29 9.51 -32.98
N ASN A 1093 -18.75 10.59 -33.58
CA ASN A 1093 -18.04 11.87 -33.71
C ASN A 1093 -18.46 12.89 -32.63
N HIS A 1094 -19.55 12.66 -31.90
CA HIS A 1094 -20.05 13.61 -30.91
C HIS A 1094 -19.27 13.54 -29.61
N TRP A 1095 -18.76 14.69 -29.17
CA TRP A 1095 -18.23 14.88 -27.83
C TRP A 1095 -19.25 15.62 -26.97
N ILE A 1096 -19.62 15.03 -25.84
CA ILE A 1096 -20.73 15.48 -25.00
C ILE A 1096 -20.21 15.71 -23.58
N PRO A 1097 -20.63 16.78 -22.88
CA PRO A 1097 -20.27 17.00 -21.49
C PRO A 1097 -20.62 15.79 -20.59
N GLN A 1098 -19.73 15.46 -19.66
CA GLN A 1098 -19.83 14.30 -18.78
C GLN A 1098 -21.22 14.11 -18.14
N THR A 1099 -21.78 15.15 -17.54
CA THR A 1099 -23.06 15.09 -16.83
C THR A 1099 -24.21 14.72 -17.76
N GLN A 1100 -24.25 15.32 -18.95
CA GLN A 1100 -25.28 15.06 -19.96
C GLN A 1100 -25.11 13.66 -20.55
N PHE A 1101 -23.88 13.27 -20.89
CA PHE A 1101 -23.54 11.95 -21.44
C PHE A 1101 -24.03 10.81 -20.54
N TRP A 1102 -23.65 10.80 -19.25
CA TRP A 1102 -24.03 9.71 -18.34
C TRP A 1102 -25.50 9.73 -17.94
N SER A 1103 -26.14 10.90 -17.91
CA SER A 1103 -27.58 11.03 -17.61
C SER A 1103 -28.43 10.39 -18.71
N ILE A 1104 -28.13 10.66 -19.97
CA ILE A 1104 -28.84 10.10 -21.12
C ILE A 1104 -28.63 8.58 -21.21
N VAL A 1105 -27.38 8.10 -21.09
CA VAL A 1105 -27.06 6.66 -21.09
C VAL A 1105 -27.85 5.94 -20.00
N LYS A 1106 -27.84 6.47 -18.77
CA LYS A 1106 -28.59 5.90 -17.65
C LYS A 1106 -30.10 5.87 -17.94
N SER A 1107 -30.66 6.99 -18.40
CA SER A 1107 -32.10 7.11 -18.66
C SER A 1107 -32.59 6.12 -19.72
N MET A 1108 -31.84 5.97 -20.82
CA MET A 1108 -32.19 5.04 -21.90
C MET A 1108 -32.16 3.58 -21.44
N ILE A 1109 -31.12 3.19 -20.70
CA ILE A 1109 -31.01 1.82 -20.17
C ILE A 1109 -32.11 1.54 -19.15
N GLU A 1110 -32.36 2.46 -18.21
CA GLU A 1110 -33.41 2.29 -17.20
C GLU A 1110 -34.81 2.25 -17.81
N LYS A 1111 -35.06 3.01 -18.89
CA LYS A 1111 -36.32 2.95 -19.64
C LYS A 1111 -36.54 1.54 -20.20
N CYS A 1112 -35.55 1.00 -20.90
CA CYS A 1112 -35.61 -0.35 -21.45
C CYS A 1112 -35.77 -1.42 -20.35
N MET A 1113 -35.07 -1.28 -19.22
CA MET A 1113 -35.23 -2.18 -18.06
C MET A 1113 -36.65 -2.15 -17.50
N ARG A 1114 -37.22 -0.95 -17.34
CA ARG A 1114 -38.60 -0.80 -16.86
C ARG A 1114 -39.61 -1.41 -17.82
N GLU A 1115 -39.40 -1.26 -19.13
CA GLU A 1115 -40.27 -1.89 -20.13
C GLU A 1115 -40.23 -3.41 -20.01
N VAL A 1116 -39.07 -4.02 -19.80
CA VAL A 1116 -38.98 -5.47 -19.55
C VAL A 1116 -39.71 -5.89 -18.26
N ILE A 1117 -39.59 -5.11 -17.18
CA ILE A 1117 -40.18 -5.43 -15.86
C ILE A 1117 -41.70 -5.17 -15.81
N LEU A 1118 -42.19 -4.14 -16.49
CA LEU A 1118 -43.57 -3.65 -16.32
C LEU A 1118 -44.54 -4.14 -17.41
N THR A 1119 -44.05 -4.79 -18.46
CA THR A 1119 -44.85 -5.31 -19.59
C THR A 1119 -45.16 -6.81 -19.46
N ILE A 1120 -44.54 -7.48 -18.48
CA ILE A 1120 -44.88 -8.83 -17.99
C ILE A 1120 -45.71 -8.65 -16.72
#